data_AF-A0A937Z7I9-F1
#
_entry.id   AF-A0A937Z7I9-F1
#
_cell.length_a   1.000
_cell.length_b   1.000
_cell.length_c   1.000
_cell.angle_alpha   90.00
_cell.angle_beta   90.00
_cell.angle_gamma   90.00
#
_symmetry.space_group_name_H-M   'P 1'
#
loop_
_entity.id
_entity.type
_entity.pdbx_description
1 polymer ?
#
loop_
_entity_poly.entity_id
_entity_poly.type
_entity_poly.pdbx_seq_one_letter_code
_entity_poly.pdbx_strand_id
1 'polypeptide(L)'
;MLTVMLLIAGPCPGQEPAGLPLRLQPAGHNVVVQDLGGGEFEVRTVGTDPYVLCEGIAAGYDADRLTMFALEYRCPEGLDYFEVYFVAPRSGWVNAFVRDIAPAIDWTPFAVNARAVLPEEWTGEVEQFRVDFGSGEGNVIRVRNPQLRAMTAEETQAEADAQAVEARRMAELQQRIEASLIAPRRLQVTGSVIADTQSLGDTHVAVVGKDLDLVTQLRERSAALDPAAKLPPRLVVGEGPDARNHTVVRVLNRHHLCEVQFLAYPPEVTGGVQVCAGTFEGRRCIVAAPLAAPRVRELRVFDGHGNRICSIEVPPDLAPPYVIAVADFLPGQAGDEIAVASAVVSGNQVVVLIIGSGSRSARRVDVRLPEHTSGALSLSAAGRSLIAYVAGQPRFYLVPPATGQVETVEAGLGEDCTGVYATAAGGHVASVAEPVFSSLDRIREGRAERLDVGERENRFWVTVDGAFEGTPEGRYVKHSRFAHIRTDFGSPHASTPDFANSDPDFWAGDAYRDAARNCLAGYDTDPPVCWEPCFTHRWFADPARTWAEAADPETGLPAYVLVDRENATGYYGEFGATRAFVSGTYAPEVAPIDCLYTFPLRTFLRELGARFRGNPEHFVAVEPNHEMEINAESETSHGDYNPNMIRAF
;
A
#
# COMPACT_ATOMS: atom_id res chain seq x y z
N MET A 1 26.07 -11.33 2.50
CA MET A 1 26.14 -12.79 2.25
C MET A 1 27.30 -13.30 3.09
N LEU A 2 27.05 -13.97 4.22
CA LEU A 2 28.11 -14.49 5.09
C LEU A 2 28.80 -15.66 4.38
N THR A 3 30.10 -15.54 4.13
CA THR A 3 30.92 -16.65 3.61
C THR A 3 31.17 -17.64 4.75
N VAL A 4 30.52 -18.79 4.73
CA VAL A 4 30.83 -19.91 5.65
C VAL A 4 32.19 -20.48 5.24
N MET A 5 33.17 -20.40 6.14
CA MET A 5 34.56 -20.76 5.84
C MET A 5 34.82 -22.26 5.98
N LEU A 6 35.46 -22.84 4.97
CA LEU A 6 36.03 -24.19 4.99
C LEU A 6 37.37 -24.16 5.75
N LEU A 7 37.47 -24.89 6.87
CA LEU A 7 38.71 -25.03 7.63
C LEU A 7 39.36 -26.39 7.32
N ILE A 8 40.46 -26.37 6.56
CA ILE A 8 41.28 -27.58 6.29
C ILE A 8 42.37 -27.64 7.38
N ALA A 9 42.18 -28.49 8.39
CA ALA A 9 43.19 -28.73 9.42
C ALA A 9 44.27 -29.71 8.90
N GLY A 10 45.55 -29.34 9.07
CA GLY A 10 46.66 -30.26 8.88
C GLY A 10 46.73 -31.31 10.00
N PRO A 11 47.35 -32.48 9.79
CA PRO A 11 47.37 -33.55 10.78
C PRO A 11 48.28 -33.19 11.96
N CYS A 12 47.69 -32.82 13.09
CA CYS A 12 48.37 -32.70 14.38
C CYS A 12 47.60 -33.52 15.42
N PRO A 13 48.23 -34.43 16.20
CA PRO A 13 47.53 -35.29 17.14
C PRO A 13 47.25 -34.53 18.44
N GLY A 14 46.27 -33.62 18.38
CA GLY A 14 45.61 -33.03 19.55
C GLY A 14 44.39 -33.87 19.93
N GLN A 15 44.22 -34.13 21.23
CA GLN A 15 43.10 -34.90 21.77
C GLN A 15 41.76 -34.26 21.32
N GLU A 16 40.98 -34.95 20.48
CA GLU A 16 39.71 -34.42 19.97
C GLU A 16 38.78 -34.05 21.14
N PRO A 17 38.14 -32.87 21.10
CA PRO A 17 37.14 -32.52 22.10
C PRO A 17 36.00 -33.55 22.04
N ALA A 18 35.60 -34.08 23.20
CA ALA A 18 34.52 -35.07 23.28
C ALA A 18 33.22 -34.52 22.67
N GLY A 19 32.91 -34.96 21.45
CA GLY A 19 31.72 -34.57 20.70
C GLY A 19 30.51 -35.46 20.97
N LEU A 20 29.34 -34.99 20.53
CA LEU A 20 28.12 -35.78 20.44
C LEU A 20 28.16 -36.57 19.12
N PRO A 21 28.33 -37.91 19.13
CA PRO A 21 28.36 -38.68 17.90
C PRO A 21 27.00 -38.66 17.21
N LEU A 22 27.03 -38.52 15.89
CA LEU A 22 25.88 -38.61 15.02
C LEU A 22 25.90 -39.93 14.25
N ARG A 23 24.72 -40.38 13.79
CA ARG A 23 24.60 -41.51 12.87
C ARG A 23 23.71 -41.11 11.71
N LEU A 24 24.04 -41.54 10.50
CA LEU A 24 23.22 -41.29 9.32
C LEU A 24 22.13 -42.35 9.22
N GLN A 25 20.92 -41.94 8.87
CA GLN A 25 19.82 -42.88 8.63
C GLN A 25 20.11 -43.72 7.37
N PRO A 26 19.66 -44.99 7.32
CA PRO A 26 19.96 -45.90 6.20
C PRO A 26 19.29 -45.51 4.87
N ALA A 27 18.28 -44.64 4.91
CA ALA A 27 17.59 -44.13 3.74
C ALA A 27 17.48 -42.60 3.81
N GLY A 28 17.64 -41.95 2.67
CA GLY A 28 17.40 -40.53 2.48
C GLY A 28 16.73 -40.27 1.13
N HIS A 29 16.62 -39.01 0.75
CA HIS A 29 16.10 -38.64 -0.56
C HIS A 29 17.25 -38.66 -1.57
N ASN A 30 17.07 -39.34 -2.71
CA ASN A 30 18.09 -39.52 -3.75
C ASN A 30 19.47 -39.97 -3.23
N VAL A 31 19.50 -40.68 -2.10
CA VAL A 31 20.72 -41.19 -1.49
C VAL A 31 20.45 -42.54 -0.84
N VAL A 32 21.43 -43.43 -0.96
CA VAL A 32 21.44 -44.73 -0.27
C VAL A 32 22.62 -44.73 0.70
N VAL A 33 22.35 -45.04 1.97
CA VAL A 33 23.39 -45.07 3.00
C VAL A 33 23.55 -46.50 3.51
N GLN A 34 24.78 -47.00 3.44
CA GLN A 34 25.17 -48.28 3.99
C GLN A 34 26.04 -48.06 5.23
N ASP A 35 25.57 -48.49 6.39
CA ASP A 35 26.39 -48.57 7.61
C ASP A 35 27.36 -49.75 7.49
N LEU A 36 28.65 -49.46 7.63
CA LEU A 36 29.73 -50.43 7.50
C LEU A 36 30.28 -50.90 8.84
N GLY A 37 29.71 -50.42 9.94
CA GLY A 37 30.17 -50.65 11.30
C GLY A 37 31.31 -49.72 11.71
N GLY A 38 31.56 -49.64 13.01
CA GLY A 38 32.65 -48.83 13.56
C GLY A 38 32.51 -47.31 13.37
N GLY A 39 31.30 -46.82 13.08
CA GLY A 39 31.04 -45.40 12.83
C GLY A 39 31.35 -44.93 11.41
N GLU A 40 31.52 -45.88 10.48
CA GLU A 40 31.75 -45.62 9.06
C GLU A 40 30.50 -45.89 8.21
N PHE A 41 30.24 -45.01 7.26
CA PHE A 41 29.11 -45.03 6.35
C PHE A 41 29.60 -44.90 4.91
N GLU A 42 28.97 -45.61 3.99
CA GLU A 42 29.05 -45.34 2.56
C GLU A 42 27.76 -44.69 2.09
N VAL A 43 27.88 -43.52 1.50
CA VAL A 43 26.79 -42.69 1.00
C VAL A 43 26.88 -42.67 -0.52
N ARG A 44 25.83 -43.14 -1.20
CA ARG A 44 25.73 -43.17 -2.66
C ARG A 44 24.64 -42.25 -3.13
N THR A 45 24.97 -41.23 -3.92
CA THR A 45 23.97 -40.33 -4.51
C THR A 45 23.37 -40.97 -5.76
N VAL A 46 22.04 -40.96 -5.88
CA VAL A 46 21.28 -41.68 -6.94
C VAL A 46 20.27 -40.78 -7.66
N GLY A 47 20.40 -39.46 -7.53
CA GLY A 47 19.54 -38.47 -8.19
C GLY A 47 20.00 -37.04 -7.92
N THR A 48 19.17 -36.05 -8.27
CA THR A 48 19.55 -34.62 -8.36
C THR A 48 19.37 -33.81 -7.06
N ASP A 49 19.01 -34.46 -5.96
CA ASP A 49 18.81 -33.80 -4.65
C ASP A 49 19.12 -34.78 -3.49
N PRO A 50 20.40 -35.22 -3.37
CA PRO A 50 20.80 -36.25 -2.42
C PRO A 50 20.97 -35.71 -1.00
N TYR A 51 20.05 -36.07 -0.10
CA TYR A 51 20.17 -35.74 1.32
C TYR A 51 19.79 -36.89 2.25
N VAL A 52 20.43 -36.93 3.42
CA VAL A 52 20.17 -37.91 4.47
C VAL A 52 19.88 -37.21 5.79
N LEU A 53 18.96 -37.77 6.58
CA LEU A 53 18.74 -37.34 7.95
C LEU A 53 19.69 -38.07 8.90
N CYS A 54 20.18 -37.38 9.92
CA CYS A 54 20.80 -38.03 11.06
C CYS A 54 19.74 -38.74 11.91
N GLU A 55 20.11 -39.80 12.61
CA GLU A 55 19.30 -40.35 13.69
C GLU A 55 19.01 -39.25 14.72
N GLY A 56 17.79 -39.25 15.28
CA GLY A 56 17.34 -38.18 16.17
C GLY A 56 18.30 -37.93 17.34
N ILE A 57 18.47 -36.66 17.69
CA ILE A 57 19.40 -36.24 18.73
C ILE A 57 18.75 -36.55 20.10
N ALA A 58 19.37 -37.40 20.91
CA ALA A 58 18.97 -37.55 22.31
C ALA A 58 19.25 -36.25 23.09
N ALA A 59 18.50 -36.00 24.18
CA ALA A 59 18.71 -34.84 25.04
C ALA A 59 20.20 -34.61 25.35
N GLY A 60 20.75 -33.44 24.96
CA GLY A 60 22.18 -33.14 25.10
C GLY A 60 22.82 -32.23 24.04
N TYR A 61 22.11 -31.79 23.00
CA TYR A 61 22.62 -30.76 22.08
C TYR A 61 22.56 -29.37 22.70
N ASP A 62 23.71 -28.71 22.79
CA ASP A 62 23.88 -27.34 23.26
C ASP A 62 24.51 -26.54 22.10
N ALA A 63 23.70 -25.72 21.43
CA ALA A 63 24.11 -25.00 20.22
C ALA A 63 25.17 -23.91 20.48
N ASP A 64 25.31 -23.45 21.72
CA ASP A 64 26.34 -22.48 22.08
C ASP A 64 27.68 -23.16 22.40
N ARG A 65 27.67 -24.47 22.69
CA ARG A 65 28.87 -25.26 22.98
C ARG A 65 29.31 -26.18 21.84
N LEU A 66 28.37 -26.79 21.11
CA LEU A 66 28.60 -27.78 20.06
C LEU A 66 28.36 -27.16 18.69
N THR A 67 29.20 -26.19 18.33
CA THR A 67 29.00 -25.32 17.17
C THR A 67 29.46 -25.94 15.84
N MET A 68 30.32 -26.96 15.88
CA MET A 68 30.91 -27.57 14.68
C MET A 68 30.22 -28.90 14.34
N PHE A 69 29.75 -29.02 13.11
CA PHE A 69 29.45 -30.33 12.51
C PHE A 69 30.73 -30.84 11.85
N ALA A 70 31.26 -31.97 12.34
CA ALA A 70 32.54 -32.51 11.91
C ALA A 70 32.43 -33.98 11.50
N LEU A 71 33.22 -34.38 10.50
CA LEU A 71 33.37 -35.76 10.04
C LEU A 71 34.73 -35.93 9.38
N GLU A 72 35.08 -37.17 9.04
CA GLU A 72 36.12 -37.46 8.05
C GLU A 72 35.48 -38.04 6.79
N TYR A 73 35.97 -37.64 5.62
CA TYR A 73 35.44 -38.11 4.35
C TYR A 73 36.51 -38.66 3.42
N ARG A 74 36.08 -39.53 2.50
CA ARG A 74 36.75 -39.87 1.24
C ARG A 74 35.76 -39.71 0.10
N CYS A 75 36.10 -38.86 -0.85
CA CYS A 75 35.33 -38.61 -2.05
C CYS A 75 36.31 -38.27 -3.17
N PRO A 76 36.71 -39.24 -4.03
CA PRO A 76 37.73 -39.03 -5.04
C PRO A 76 37.42 -37.93 -6.07
N GLU A 77 36.15 -37.57 -6.23
CA GLU A 77 35.69 -36.56 -7.19
C GLU A 77 35.40 -35.20 -6.54
N GLY A 78 35.36 -35.14 -5.20
CA GLY A 78 34.88 -33.97 -4.46
C GLY A 78 33.37 -33.80 -4.55
N LEU A 79 32.85 -32.71 -4.00
CA LEU A 79 31.42 -32.35 -4.07
C LEU A 79 31.31 -30.87 -4.45
N ASP A 80 30.27 -30.51 -5.21
CA ASP A 80 29.95 -29.11 -5.53
C ASP A 80 29.54 -28.32 -4.29
N TYR A 81 28.88 -28.97 -3.32
CA TYR A 81 28.68 -28.42 -1.98
C TYR A 81 28.48 -29.50 -0.91
N PHE A 82 28.56 -29.06 0.34
CA PHE A 82 28.11 -29.78 1.52
C PHE A 82 27.24 -28.86 2.36
N GLU A 83 26.09 -29.35 2.80
CA GLU A 83 25.13 -28.53 3.52
C GLU A 83 24.54 -29.28 4.72
N VAL A 84 24.38 -28.56 5.84
CA VAL A 84 23.81 -29.09 7.08
C VAL A 84 22.61 -28.24 7.46
N TYR A 85 21.42 -28.85 7.45
CA TYR A 85 20.17 -28.25 7.86
C TYR A 85 19.81 -28.60 9.31
N PHE A 86 19.30 -27.59 10.02
CA PHE A 86 18.65 -27.75 11.31
C PHE A 86 17.17 -28.12 11.11
N VAL A 87 16.77 -29.33 11.52
CA VAL A 87 15.36 -29.75 11.45
C VAL A 87 14.71 -29.48 12.80
N ALA A 88 13.81 -28.48 12.83
CA ALA A 88 13.08 -28.04 14.01
C ALA A 88 11.56 -28.11 13.78
N PRO A 89 10.74 -28.36 14.82
CA PRO A 89 9.30 -28.56 14.66
C PRO A 89 8.51 -27.28 14.29
N ARG A 90 9.09 -26.08 14.43
CA ARG A 90 8.35 -24.80 14.30
C ARG A 90 9.09 -23.61 13.67
N SER A 91 10.28 -23.75 13.09
CA SER A 91 10.99 -22.62 12.44
C SER A 91 11.37 -22.92 10.99
N GLY A 92 11.62 -21.87 10.21
CA GLY A 92 12.14 -21.98 8.83
C GLY A 92 13.47 -22.73 8.78
N TRP A 93 13.78 -23.30 7.61
CA TRP A 93 15.01 -24.04 7.36
C TRP A 93 16.22 -23.12 7.53
N VAL A 94 17.11 -23.43 8.48
CA VAL A 94 18.42 -22.79 8.62
C VAL A 94 19.48 -23.81 8.25
N ASN A 95 20.52 -23.37 7.53
CA ASN A 95 21.51 -24.22 6.91
C ASN A 95 22.91 -23.62 6.97
N ALA A 96 23.90 -24.47 7.24
CA ALA A 96 25.31 -24.15 7.05
C ALA A 96 25.76 -24.76 5.73
N PHE A 97 26.31 -23.93 4.84
CA PHE A 97 26.55 -24.29 3.45
C PHE A 97 28.00 -24.03 3.06
N VAL A 98 28.66 -25.04 2.50
CA VAL A 98 30.06 -24.97 2.05
C VAL A 98 30.14 -25.40 0.59
N ARG A 99 30.72 -24.56 -0.27
CA ARG A 99 30.94 -24.88 -1.70
C ARG A 99 32.26 -25.61 -1.92
N ASP A 100 32.34 -26.32 -3.05
CA ASP A 100 33.58 -26.81 -3.65
C ASP A 100 34.41 -27.68 -2.69
N ILE A 101 33.79 -28.76 -2.21
CA ILE A 101 34.46 -29.75 -1.34
C ILE A 101 35.53 -30.46 -2.17
N ALA A 102 36.77 -30.33 -1.73
CA ALA A 102 37.92 -30.85 -2.45
C ALA A 102 37.86 -32.39 -2.61
N PRO A 103 38.37 -32.93 -3.72
CA PRO A 103 38.63 -34.36 -3.86
C PRO A 103 39.53 -34.91 -2.75
N ALA A 104 39.13 -36.04 -2.15
CA ALA A 104 39.84 -36.72 -1.08
C ALA A 104 39.92 -38.23 -1.33
N ILE A 105 41.11 -38.73 -1.62
CA ILE A 105 41.39 -40.17 -1.79
C ILE A 105 41.69 -40.83 -0.43
N ASP A 106 42.35 -40.09 0.47
CA ASP A 106 42.61 -40.48 1.85
C ASP A 106 41.57 -39.89 2.81
N TRP A 107 41.52 -40.40 4.04
CA TRP A 107 40.61 -39.85 5.04
C TRP A 107 41.01 -38.42 5.36
N THR A 108 40.12 -37.47 5.04
CA THR A 108 40.35 -36.05 5.24
C THR A 108 39.35 -35.51 6.26
N PRO A 109 39.80 -34.78 7.29
CA PRO A 109 38.90 -34.13 8.23
C PRO A 109 38.14 -33.00 7.54
N PHE A 110 36.87 -32.87 7.89
CA PHE A 110 35.98 -31.81 7.43
C PHE A 110 35.16 -31.30 8.61
N ALA A 111 35.03 -29.98 8.73
CA ALA A 111 34.18 -29.37 9.74
C ALA A 111 33.56 -28.07 9.21
N VAL A 112 32.32 -27.82 9.62
CA VAL A 112 31.59 -26.59 9.31
C VAL A 112 31.00 -26.00 10.59
N ASN A 113 31.12 -24.68 10.77
CA ASN A 113 30.53 -23.96 11.89
C ASN A 113 29.03 -23.76 11.64
N ALA A 114 28.21 -24.63 12.24
CA ALA A 114 26.77 -24.60 12.10
C ALA A 114 26.12 -23.46 12.92
N ARG A 115 26.83 -22.90 13.92
CA ARG A 115 26.34 -21.75 14.71
C ARG A 115 26.45 -20.42 13.98
N ALA A 116 27.44 -20.26 13.09
CA ALA A 116 27.70 -19.01 12.37
C ALA A 116 26.53 -18.54 11.48
N VAL A 117 25.59 -19.44 11.16
CA VAL A 117 24.42 -19.17 10.31
C VAL A 117 23.10 -19.04 11.09
N LEU A 118 23.12 -19.26 12.41
CA LEU A 118 21.93 -19.17 13.25
C LEU A 118 21.61 -17.69 13.57
N PRO A 119 20.37 -17.22 13.34
CA PRO A 119 19.96 -15.87 13.75
C PRO A 119 20.11 -15.66 15.26
N GLU A 120 20.34 -14.42 15.69
CA GLU A 120 20.41 -14.06 17.12
C GLU A 120 19.13 -14.44 17.89
N GLU A 121 17.97 -14.44 17.21
CA GLU A 121 16.65 -14.74 17.80
C GLU A 121 16.29 -16.25 17.79
N TRP A 122 17.21 -17.14 17.41
CA TRP A 122 16.92 -18.57 17.29
C TRP A 122 16.75 -19.26 18.67
N THR A 123 15.68 -20.05 18.84
CA THR A 123 15.17 -20.49 20.16
C THR A 123 15.50 -21.93 20.59
N GLY A 124 16.34 -22.67 19.85
CA GLY A 124 17.13 -23.77 20.43
C GLY A 124 16.60 -25.21 20.37
N GLU A 125 15.43 -25.50 19.80
CA GLU A 125 14.98 -26.90 19.66
C GLU A 125 15.38 -27.48 18.29
N VAL A 126 16.35 -28.39 18.29
CA VAL A 126 16.75 -29.20 17.12
C VAL A 126 16.35 -30.65 17.38
N GLU A 127 15.51 -31.21 16.53
CA GLU A 127 15.15 -32.63 16.63
C GLU A 127 16.17 -33.50 15.90
N GLN A 128 16.60 -33.05 14.73
CA GLN A 128 17.42 -33.82 13.79
C GLN A 128 18.28 -32.87 12.94
N PHE A 129 19.32 -33.43 12.32
CA PHE A 129 20.07 -32.74 11.26
C PHE A 129 19.79 -33.40 9.92
N ARG A 130 19.65 -32.61 8.87
CA ARG A 130 19.69 -33.09 7.48
C ARG A 130 21.05 -32.71 6.90
N VAL A 131 21.66 -33.63 6.15
CA VAL A 131 22.96 -33.46 5.53
C VAL A 131 22.84 -33.73 4.04
N ASP A 132 23.29 -32.78 3.24
CA ASP A 132 23.24 -32.83 1.78
C ASP A 132 24.65 -33.00 1.23
N PHE A 133 24.81 -33.98 0.34
CA PHE A 133 26.09 -34.33 -0.26
C PHE A 133 26.15 -33.86 -1.72
N GLY A 134 25.99 -32.55 -1.91
CA GLY A 134 26.02 -31.90 -3.23
C GLY A 134 24.74 -32.10 -4.03
N SER A 135 24.78 -31.74 -5.32
CA SER A 135 23.64 -31.93 -6.25
C SER A 135 23.82 -33.05 -7.28
N GLY A 136 25.03 -33.63 -7.36
CA GLY A 136 25.40 -34.63 -8.37
C GLY A 136 24.94 -36.06 -8.07
N GLU A 137 24.46 -36.76 -9.11
CA GLU A 137 24.21 -38.21 -9.08
C GLU A 137 25.51 -39.00 -9.31
N GLY A 138 25.63 -40.18 -8.68
CA GLY A 138 26.72 -41.13 -8.94
C GLY A 138 27.93 -41.00 -8.01
N ASN A 139 27.91 -40.06 -7.07
CA ASN A 139 28.98 -39.89 -6.08
C ASN A 139 28.95 -41.02 -5.06
N VAL A 140 30.14 -41.56 -4.75
CA VAL A 140 30.34 -42.52 -3.66
C VAL A 140 31.22 -41.85 -2.61
N ILE A 141 30.61 -41.49 -1.49
CA ILE A 141 31.27 -40.82 -0.37
C ILE A 141 31.41 -41.81 0.77
N ARG A 142 32.61 -41.97 1.30
CA ARG A 142 32.83 -42.66 2.57
C ARG A 142 32.92 -41.62 3.66
N VAL A 143 32.14 -41.76 4.71
CA VAL A 143 32.10 -40.86 5.86
C VAL A 143 32.39 -41.68 7.10
N ARG A 144 33.20 -41.14 8.02
CA ARG A 144 33.32 -41.72 9.37
C ARG A 144 33.37 -40.64 10.43
N ASN A 145 33.06 -41.04 11.66
CA ASN A 145 33.06 -40.18 12.84
C ASN A 145 32.23 -38.89 12.71
N PRO A 146 31.01 -38.91 12.12
CA PRO A 146 30.17 -37.71 12.12
C PRO A 146 29.80 -37.34 13.57
N GLN A 147 30.03 -36.09 13.95
CA GLN A 147 29.82 -35.62 15.32
C GLN A 147 29.56 -34.12 15.38
N LEU A 148 28.89 -33.69 16.46
CA LEU A 148 28.83 -32.29 16.86
C LEU A 148 29.84 -32.04 17.96
N ARG A 149 30.70 -31.05 17.79
CA ARG A 149 31.76 -30.74 18.76
C ARG A 149 31.95 -29.24 18.93
N ALA A 150 32.64 -28.87 20.00
CA ALA A 150 33.15 -27.52 20.14
C ALA A 150 34.23 -27.24 19.07
N MET A 151 34.44 -25.96 18.78
CA MET A 151 35.60 -25.52 18.00
C MET A 151 36.90 -25.93 18.70
N THR A 152 37.89 -26.30 17.91
CA THR A 152 39.26 -26.45 18.41
C THR A 152 39.90 -25.07 18.63
N ALA A 153 40.98 -25.00 19.41
CA ALA A 153 41.72 -23.75 19.60
C ALA A 153 42.24 -23.16 18.27
N GLU A 154 42.62 -24.02 17.31
CA GLU A 154 43.05 -23.60 15.98
C GLU A 154 41.90 -23.01 15.17
N GLU A 155 40.71 -23.63 15.20
CA GLU A 155 39.52 -23.11 14.53
C GLU A 155 39.06 -21.79 15.14
N THR A 156 39.11 -21.65 16.48
CA THR A 156 38.79 -20.38 17.16
C THR A 156 39.75 -19.27 16.75
N GLN A 157 41.05 -19.56 16.66
CA GLN A 157 42.03 -18.56 16.24
C GLN A 157 41.85 -18.18 14.77
N ALA A 158 41.60 -19.14 13.89
CA ALA A 158 41.37 -18.90 12.47
C ALA A 158 40.12 -18.03 12.23
N GLU A 159 39.04 -18.26 12.99
CA GLU A 159 37.83 -17.43 12.90
C GLU A 159 38.08 -16.00 13.41
N ALA A 160 38.82 -15.84 14.51
CA ALA A 160 39.20 -14.53 15.03
C ALA A 160 40.08 -13.74 14.04
N ASP A 161 41.05 -14.42 13.40
CA ASP A 161 41.93 -13.81 12.40
C ASP A 161 41.14 -13.39 11.15
N ALA A 162 40.20 -14.21 10.68
CA ALA A 162 39.33 -13.88 9.56
C ALA A 162 38.42 -12.68 9.86
N GLN A 163 37.81 -12.64 11.06
CA GLN A 163 37.01 -11.50 11.51
C GLN A 163 37.85 -10.22 11.58
N ALA A 164 39.10 -10.30 12.05
CA ALA A 164 40.00 -9.16 12.09
C ALA A 164 40.38 -8.64 10.69
N VAL A 165 40.60 -9.55 9.73
CA VAL A 165 40.84 -9.18 8.32
C VAL A 165 39.62 -8.49 7.70
N GLU A 166 38.42 -9.03 7.93
CA GLU A 166 37.19 -8.43 7.39
C GLU A 166 36.88 -7.08 8.04
N ALA A 167 37.03 -6.97 9.37
CA ALA A 167 36.88 -5.70 10.08
C ALA A 167 37.86 -4.65 9.56
N ARG A 168 39.10 -5.04 9.27
CA ARG A 168 40.10 -4.15 8.66
C ARG A 168 39.70 -3.74 7.24
N ARG A 169 39.23 -4.67 6.42
CA ARG A 169 38.76 -4.39 5.06
C ARG A 169 37.57 -3.43 5.06
N MET A 170 36.62 -3.63 5.97
CA MET A 170 35.46 -2.76 6.15
C MET A 170 35.87 -1.37 6.64
N ALA A 171 36.84 -1.27 7.57
CA ALA A 171 37.38 0.01 8.01
C ALA A 171 38.10 0.75 6.88
N GLU A 172 38.90 0.05 6.07
CA GLU A 172 39.57 0.63 4.89
C GLU A 172 38.56 1.11 3.84
N LEU A 173 37.46 0.37 3.63
CA LEU A 173 36.36 0.78 2.74
C LEU A 173 35.64 2.02 3.29
N GLN A 174 35.29 2.03 4.58
CA GLN A 174 34.66 3.16 5.26
C GLN A 174 35.53 4.42 5.14
N GLN A 175 36.84 4.28 5.35
CA GLN A 175 37.78 5.41 5.26
C GLN A 175 37.92 5.95 3.83
N ARG A 176 37.87 5.08 2.81
CA ARG A 176 37.82 5.51 1.40
C ARG A 176 36.54 6.29 1.09
N ILE A 177 35.39 5.82 1.57
CA ILE A 177 34.09 6.50 1.41
C ILE A 177 34.12 7.88 2.09
N GLU A 178 34.61 7.96 3.32
CA GLU A 178 34.73 9.22 4.07
C GLU A 178 35.68 10.23 3.43
N ALA A 179 36.71 9.76 2.72
CA ALA A 179 37.65 10.62 2.00
C ALA A 179 37.08 11.19 0.69
N SER A 180 36.08 10.53 0.09
CA SER A 180 35.45 10.94 -1.18
C SER A 180 34.07 11.58 -1.02
N LEU A 181 33.48 11.56 0.19
CA LEU A 181 32.18 12.18 0.48
C LEU A 181 32.26 13.73 0.47
N ILE A 182 31.56 14.34 -0.47
CA ILE A 182 31.30 15.81 -0.53
C ILE A 182 29.99 16.16 0.23
N ALA A 183 29.41 15.22 0.98
CA ALA A 183 28.26 15.53 1.84
C ALA A 183 28.71 16.46 2.99
N PRO A 184 28.03 17.60 3.23
CA PRO A 184 28.42 18.53 4.29
C PRO A 184 28.41 17.82 5.65
N ARG A 185 29.57 17.83 6.34
CA ARG A 185 29.81 17.17 7.65
C ARG A 185 28.83 17.55 8.77
N ARG A 186 27.95 18.53 8.55
CA ARG A 186 26.87 18.95 9.45
C ARG A 186 25.69 19.45 8.62
N LEU A 187 24.74 18.56 8.35
CA LEU A 187 23.40 18.97 7.97
C LEU A 187 22.74 19.62 9.20
N GLN A 188 22.42 20.90 9.10
CA GLN A 188 21.51 21.53 10.06
C GLN A 188 20.10 21.09 9.70
N VAL A 189 19.49 20.24 10.53
CA VAL A 189 18.06 19.92 10.43
C VAL A 189 17.29 21.16 10.90
N THR A 190 16.68 21.89 9.97
CA THR A 190 15.93 23.13 10.23
C THR A 190 14.41 22.96 10.13
N GLY A 191 13.89 21.76 10.37
CA GLY A 191 12.44 21.51 10.40
C GLY A 191 11.84 21.76 11.79
N SER A 192 10.82 22.63 11.88
CA SER A 192 10.04 22.76 13.13
C SER A 192 9.18 21.51 13.33
N VAL A 193 9.39 20.80 14.44
CA VAL A 193 8.64 19.57 14.79
C VAL A 193 7.14 19.85 14.98
N ILE A 194 6.76 21.06 15.37
CA ILE A 194 5.35 21.50 15.41
C ILE A 194 5.24 22.68 14.45
N ALA A 195 4.43 22.52 13.42
CA ALA A 195 4.43 23.41 12.27
C ALA A 195 3.14 24.23 12.12
N ASP A 196 2.06 23.82 12.79
CA ASP A 196 0.85 24.64 12.97
C ASP A 196 0.11 24.23 14.24
N THR A 197 -0.65 25.15 14.85
CA THR A 197 -1.55 24.87 15.97
C THR A 197 -2.88 25.56 15.73
N GLN A 198 -3.91 24.77 15.47
CA GLN A 198 -5.27 25.25 15.24
C GLN A 198 -6.10 25.10 16.50
N SER A 199 -6.69 26.20 16.96
CA SER A 199 -7.69 26.19 18.03
C SER A 199 -9.08 26.04 17.42
N LEU A 200 -9.74 24.93 17.73
CA LEU A 200 -11.10 24.59 17.34
C LEU A 200 -11.98 24.57 18.59
N GLY A 201 -12.43 25.74 19.05
CA GLY A 201 -13.09 25.89 20.35
C GLY A 201 -12.11 25.65 21.50
N ASP A 202 -12.43 24.73 22.40
CA ASP A 202 -11.56 24.33 23.53
C ASP A 202 -10.50 23.28 23.14
N THR A 203 -10.51 22.81 21.88
CA THR A 203 -9.58 21.79 21.39
C THR A 203 -8.45 22.43 20.59
N HIS A 204 -7.20 22.07 20.89
CA HIS A 204 -6.03 22.47 20.12
C HIS A 204 -5.52 21.28 19.30
N VAL A 205 -5.40 21.46 17.99
CA VAL A 205 -4.82 20.47 17.07
C VAL A 205 -3.45 20.99 16.64
N ALA A 206 -2.39 20.24 16.95
CA ALA A 206 -1.04 20.54 16.48
C ALA A 206 -0.68 19.65 15.29
N VAL A 207 -0.20 20.24 14.20
CA VAL A 207 0.32 19.50 13.04
C VAL A 207 1.83 19.37 13.20
N VAL A 208 2.31 18.13 13.25
CA VAL A 208 3.74 17.80 13.26
C VAL A 208 4.18 17.67 11.80
N GLY A 209 5.11 18.54 11.37
CA GLY A 209 5.57 18.60 9.98
C GLY A 209 4.48 19.07 9.00
N LYS A 210 4.25 20.39 8.92
CA LYS A 210 3.29 21.02 7.97
C LYS A 210 3.59 20.59 6.54
N ASP A 211 4.87 20.40 6.24
CA ASP A 211 5.36 19.95 4.93
C ASP A 211 5.01 18.48 4.61
N LEU A 212 4.53 17.72 5.60
CA LEU A 212 4.04 16.34 5.45
C LEU A 212 2.51 16.24 5.49
N ASP A 213 1.80 17.29 5.91
CA ASP A 213 0.32 17.34 5.90
C ASP A 213 -0.20 18.05 4.65
N LEU A 214 -0.44 17.27 3.60
CA LEU A 214 -0.97 17.76 2.33
C LEU A 214 -2.31 18.50 2.52
N VAL A 215 -3.16 18.10 3.46
CA VAL A 215 -4.47 18.76 3.66
C VAL A 215 -4.28 20.19 4.17
N THR A 216 -3.38 20.41 5.13
CA THR A 216 -3.06 21.76 5.62
C THR A 216 -2.37 22.60 4.55
N GLN A 217 -1.40 22.05 3.82
CA GLN A 217 -0.76 22.76 2.71
C GLN A 217 -1.74 23.17 1.61
N LEU A 218 -2.66 22.27 1.24
CA LEU A 218 -3.69 22.55 0.25
C LEU A 218 -4.72 23.54 0.78
N ARG A 219 -5.04 23.57 2.07
CA ARG A 219 -6.04 24.49 2.62
C ARG A 219 -5.65 25.96 2.36
N GLU A 220 -4.40 26.31 2.61
CA GLU A 220 -3.89 27.67 2.38
C GLU A 220 -3.85 28.03 0.89
N ARG A 221 -3.50 27.07 0.03
CA ARG A 221 -3.32 27.29 -1.42
C ARG A 221 -4.62 27.14 -2.23
N SER A 222 -5.57 26.35 -1.77
CA SER A 222 -6.83 26.04 -2.48
C SER A 222 -7.84 27.19 -2.43
N ALA A 223 -7.83 28.01 -1.37
CA ALA A 223 -8.71 29.18 -1.29
C ALA A 223 -8.43 30.23 -2.38
N ALA A 224 -7.22 30.22 -2.95
CA ALA A 224 -6.77 31.17 -3.97
C ALA A 224 -6.87 30.62 -5.41
N LEU A 225 -7.35 29.39 -5.61
CA LEU A 225 -7.35 28.73 -6.92
C LEU A 225 -8.76 28.36 -7.36
N ASP A 226 -9.16 28.86 -8.53
CA ASP A 226 -10.36 28.38 -9.19
C ASP A 226 -10.14 26.93 -9.65
N PRO A 227 -10.98 25.97 -9.24
CA PRO A 227 -10.84 24.60 -9.69
C PRO A 227 -11.19 24.53 -11.19
N ALA A 228 -10.37 23.83 -11.97
CA ALA A 228 -10.55 23.65 -13.42
C ALA A 228 -11.90 23.00 -13.80
N ALA A 229 -12.59 22.40 -12.84
CA ALA A 229 -13.96 21.92 -12.97
C ALA A 229 -14.69 22.00 -11.63
N LYS A 230 -16.03 21.94 -11.66
CA LYS A 230 -16.89 21.96 -10.47
C LYS A 230 -16.50 20.84 -9.51
N LEU A 231 -16.13 21.19 -8.28
CA LEU A 231 -15.77 20.22 -7.25
C LEU A 231 -17.03 19.52 -6.69
N PRO A 232 -16.92 18.24 -6.29
CA PRO A 232 -17.98 17.54 -5.58
C PRO A 232 -18.28 18.19 -4.21
N PRO A 233 -19.43 17.87 -3.60
CA PRO A 233 -19.72 18.32 -2.24
C PRO A 233 -18.72 17.72 -1.24
N ARG A 234 -18.68 18.29 -0.03
CA ARG A 234 -18.05 17.60 1.11
C ARG A 234 -18.92 16.40 1.48
N LEU A 235 -18.29 15.32 1.92
CA LEU A 235 -18.98 14.10 2.30
C LEU A 235 -18.74 13.79 3.77
N VAL A 236 -19.73 13.20 4.42
CA VAL A 236 -19.55 12.50 5.69
C VAL A 236 -19.90 11.05 5.47
N VAL A 237 -19.02 10.14 5.88
CA VAL A 237 -19.18 8.70 5.70
C VAL A 237 -18.97 7.99 7.01
N GLY A 238 -19.80 6.98 7.26
CA GLY A 238 -19.73 6.11 8.42
C GLY A 238 -19.33 4.69 8.02
N GLU A 239 -18.71 3.98 8.94
CA GLU A 239 -18.33 2.58 8.76
C GLU A 239 -19.58 1.68 8.61
N GLY A 240 -19.54 0.74 7.64
CA GLY A 240 -20.68 -0.13 7.31
C GLY A 240 -21.03 -1.19 8.38
N PRO A 241 -22.11 -1.96 8.20
CA PRO A 241 -22.73 -2.81 9.25
C PRO A 241 -21.99 -4.13 9.59
N ASP A 242 -20.69 -4.28 9.34
CA ASP A 242 -19.94 -5.48 9.74
C ASP A 242 -19.78 -5.52 11.27
N ALA A 243 -19.98 -6.69 11.89
CA ALA A 243 -19.91 -6.85 13.35
C ALA A 243 -18.54 -6.47 13.96
N ARG A 244 -17.47 -6.50 13.16
CA ARG A 244 -16.10 -6.12 13.55
C ARG A 244 -15.84 -4.63 13.41
N ASN A 245 -16.66 -3.92 12.64
CA ASN A 245 -16.50 -2.49 12.41
C ASN A 245 -16.78 -1.73 13.71
N HIS A 246 -16.04 -0.66 13.95
CA HIS A 246 -16.32 0.26 15.04
C HIS A 246 -17.39 1.27 14.59
N THR A 247 -17.30 2.51 15.08
CA THR A 247 -18.17 3.62 14.70
C THR A 247 -17.35 4.75 14.10
N VAL A 248 -16.43 4.41 13.20
CA VAL A 248 -15.56 5.39 12.54
C VAL A 248 -16.41 6.29 11.63
N VAL A 249 -16.24 7.59 11.80
CA VAL A 249 -16.79 8.64 10.94
C VAL A 249 -15.64 9.39 10.28
N ARG A 250 -15.74 9.59 8.97
CA ARG A 250 -14.81 10.42 8.19
C ARG A 250 -15.53 11.59 7.55
N VAL A 251 -14.91 12.77 7.64
CA VAL A 251 -15.33 13.97 6.91
C VAL A 251 -14.37 14.17 5.75
N LEU A 252 -14.88 14.10 4.53
CA LEU A 252 -14.12 14.27 3.32
C LEU A 252 -14.34 15.67 2.74
N ASN A 253 -13.27 16.34 2.33
CA ASN A 253 -13.37 17.65 1.69
C ASN A 253 -13.92 17.54 0.26
N ARG A 254 -13.97 18.69 -0.44
CA ARG A 254 -14.40 18.76 -1.85
C ARG A 254 -13.43 18.11 -2.84
N HIS A 255 -12.29 17.61 -2.37
CA HIS A 255 -11.35 16.77 -3.11
C HIS A 255 -11.45 15.29 -2.68
N HIS A 256 -12.42 14.96 -1.82
CA HIS A 256 -12.61 13.66 -1.20
C HIS A 256 -11.42 13.15 -0.36
N LEU A 257 -10.55 14.06 0.08
CA LEU A 257 -9.50 13.76 1.05
C LEU A 257 -10.08 13.82 2.47
N CYS A 258 -9.66 12.89 3.32
CA CYS A 258 -10.09 12.85 4.72
C CYS A 258 -9.51 14.03 5.51
N GLU A 259 -10.37 14.94 5.97
CA GLU A 259 -9.98 16.08 6.82
C GLU A 259 -10.06 15.72 8.31
N VAL A 260 -11.03 14.89 8.67
CA VAL A 260 -11.34 14.56 10.06
C VAL A 260 -11.75 13.10 10.11
N GLN A 261 -11.20 12.37 11.09
CA GLN A 261 -11.63 11.01 11.42
C GLN A 261 -11.80 10.90 12.93
N PHE A 262 -12.92 10.33 13.37
CA PHE A 262 -13.20 10.12 14.79
C PHE A 262 -14.12 8.93 15.01
N LEU A 263 -14.20 8.45 16.25
CA LEU A 263 -15.19 7.46 16.69
C LEU A 263 -16.43 8.18 17.20
N ALA A 264 -17.61 7.87 16.63
CA ALA A 264 -18.86 8.45 17.11
C ALA A 264 -19.25 7.88 18.49
N TYR A 265 -18.94 6.62 18.75
CA TYR A 265 -19.24 5.92 20.00
C TYR A 265 -17.97 5.31 20.62
N PRO A 266 -17.99 4.96 21.92
CA PRO A 266 -16.88 4.24 22.54
C PRO A 266 -16.51 2.97 21.73
N PRO A 267 -15.24 2.55 21.71
CA PRO A 267 -14.76 1.43 20.89
C PRO A 267 -15.52 0.11 21.09
N GLU A 268 -16.15 -0.06 22.25
CA GLU A 268 -16.96 -1.23 22.62
C GLU A 268 -18.31 -1.29 21.86
N VAL A 269 -18.73 -0.17 21.27
CA VAL A 269 -19.88 -0.12 20.35
C VAL A 269 -19.37 -0.47 18.96
N THR A 270 -19.69 -1.68 18.51
CA THR A 270 -19.32 -2.21 17.20
C THR A 270 -20.55 -2.42 16.31
N GLY A 271 -20.32 -2.78 15.05
CA GLY A 271 -21.37 -3.02 14.06
C GLY A 271 -21.65 -1.83 13.15
N GLY A 272 -20.74 -0.86 13.04
CA GLY A 272 -20.87 0.28 12.14
C GLY A 272 -21.70 1.45 12.67
N VAL A 273 -21.74 2.53 11.89
CA VAL A 273 -22.44 3.77 12.22
C VAL A 273 -23.12 4.38 11.00
N GLN A 274 -24.41 4.69 11.12
CA GLN A 274 -25.13 5.52 10.17
C GLN A 274 -24.82 6.98 10.48
N VAL A 275 -24.57 7.78 9.44
CA VAL A 275 -24.36 9.22 9.56
C VAL A 275 -25.28 10.01 8.63
N CYS A 276 -25.73 11.17 9.09
CA CYS A 276 -26.45 12.15 8.27
C CYS A 276 -25.86 13.55 8.52
N ALA A 277 -25.67 14.32 7.44
CA ALA A 277 -25.31 15.73 7.54
C ALA A 277 -26.57 16.60 7.56
N GLY A 278 -26.56 17.67 8.34
CA GLY A 278 -27.64 18.65 8.35
C GLY A 278 -27.31 19.87 9.22
N THR A 279 -28.34 20.60 9.61
CA THR A 279 -28.27 21.80 10.43
C THR A 279 -29.08 21.62 11.70
N PHE A 280 -28.43 21.58 12.85
CA PHE A 280 -29.07 21.44 14.16
C PHE A 280 -28.74 22.65 15.03
N GLU A 281 -29.75 23.24 15.68
CA GLU A 281 -29.64 24.49 16.45
C GLU A 281 -28.94 25.63 15.66
N GLY A 282 -29.18 25.72 14.35
CA GLY A 282 -28.57 26.72 13.45
C GLY A 282 -27.11 26.46 13.09
N ARG A 283 -26.53 25.32 13.47
CA ARG A 283 -25.15 24.93 13.18
C ARG A 283 -25.11 23.70 12.28
N ARG A 284 -24.17 23.67 11.33
CA ARG A 284 -23.90 22.45 10.56
C ARG A 284 -23.45 21.34 11.51
N CYS A 285 -24.01 20.15 11.34
CA CYS A 285 -23.79 19.03 12.22
C CYS A 285 -23.75 17.70 11.47
N ILE A 286 -23.25 16.69 12.15
CA ILE A 286 -23.25 15.28 11.77
C ILE A 286 -24.04 14.54 12.84
N VAL A 287 -25.13 13.89 12.45
CA VAL A 287 -25.93 13.04 13.34
C VAL A 287 -25.50 11.60 13.12
N ALA A 288 -25.23 10.88 14.21
CA ALA A 288 -24.77 9.50 14.18
C ALA A 288 -25.72 8.57 14.95
N ALA A 289 -25.92 7.37 14.42
CA ALA A 289 -26.65 6.27 15.06
C ALA A 289 -25.90 4.94 14.83
N PRO A 290 -25.70 4.08 15.84
CA PRO A 290 -25.07 2.78 15.61
C PRO A 290 -25.97 1.86 14.78
N LEU A 291 -25.39 1.16 13.80
CA LEU A 291 -26.16 0.31 12.88
C LEU A 291 -26.60 -1.01 13.53
N ALA A 292 -25.79 -1.59 14.43
CA ALA A 292 -26.06 -2.92 15.00
C ALA A 292 -25.95 -3.02 16.54
N ALA A 293 -26.04 -1.90 17.27
CA ALA A 293 -25.89 -1.90 18.73
C ALA A 293 -27.26 -1.94 19.47
N PRO A 294 -27.73 -3.11 19.97
CA PRO A 294 -29.09 -3.26 20.51
C PRO A 294 -29.29 -2.66 21.91
N ARG A 295 -28.24 -2.10 22.51
CA ARG A 295 -28.29 -1.51 23.87
C ARG A 295 -28.13 0.01 23.87
N VAL A 296 -27.69 0.60 22.75
CA VAL A 296 -27.45 2.04 22.68
C VAL A 296 -28.77 2.73 22.40
N ARG A 297 -29.20 3.58 23.34
CA ARG A 297 -30.46 4.34 23.26
C ARG A 297 -30.26 5.84 23.02
N GLU A 298 -29.12 6.24 22.49
CA GLU A 298 -28.83 7.65 22.18
C GLU A 298 -28.35 7.83 20.73
N LEU A 299 -28.77 8.92 20.12
CA LEU A 299 -28.15 9.49 18.93
C LEU A 299 -27.09 10.50 19.37
N ARG A 300 -26.01 10.65 18.60
CA ARG A 300 -24.98 11.65 18.89
C ARG A 300 -24.88 12.67 17.78
N VAL A 301 -24.80 13.93 18.16
CA VAL A 301 -24.68 15.05 17.23
C VAL A 301 -23.29 15.66 17.38
N PHE A 302 -22.57 15.79 16.28
CA PHE A 302 -21.23 16.34 16.20
C PHE A 302 -21.19 17.58 15.32
N ASP A 303 -20.19 18.44 15.51
CA ASP A 303 -19.87 19.46 14.53
C ASP A 303 -19.08 18.87 13.34
N GLY A 304 -18.70 19.72 12.38
CA GLY A 304 -17.91 19.30 11.22
C GLY A 304 -16.45 18.91 11.54
N HIS A 305 -16.03 18.97 12.80
CA HIS A 305 -14.70 18.62 13.30
C HIS A 305 -14.73 17.38 14.22
N GLY A 306 -15.89 16.75 14.40
CA GLY A 306 -16.05 15.58 15.26
C GLY A 306 -16.19 15.91 16.75
N ASN A 307 -16.33 17.19 17.13
CA ASN A 307 -16.65 17.54 18.51
C ASN A 307 -18.11 17.25 18.79
N ARG A 308 -18.39 16.56 19.89
CA ARG A 308 -19.77 16.25 20.29
C ARG A 308 -20.49 17.51 20.75
N ILE A 309 -21.55 17.88 20.03
CA ILE A 309 -22.47 18.98 20.37
C ILE A 309 -23.43 18.52 21.47
N CYS A 310 -24.09 17.38 21.27
CA CYS A 310 -25.02 16.80 22.24
C CYS A 310 -25.27 15.31 22.01
N SER A 311 -25.92 14.67 22.99
CA SER A 311 -26.57 13.38 22.85
C SER A 311 -28.09 13.57 22.91
N ILE A 312 -28.83 12.78 22.14
CA ILE A 312 -30.29 12.77 22.12
C ILE A 312 -30.76 11.38 22.55
N GLU A 313 -31.36 11.28 23.73
CA GLU A 313 -31.94 10.02 24.20
C GLU A 313 -33.21 9.69 23.38
N VAL A 314 -33.24 8.48 22.84
CA VAL A 314 -34.40 7.94 22.13
C VAL A 314 -35.33 7.28 23.15
N PRO A 315 -36.62 7.67 23.22
CA PRO A 315 -37.51 7.16 24.24
C PRO A 315 -37.72 5.64 24.19
N PRO A 316 -38.13 5.00 25.31
CA PRO A 316 -38.23 3.55 25.41
C PRO A 316 -39.20 2.85 24.46
N ASP A 317 -40.12 3.61 23.86
CA ASP A 317 -41.13 3.12 22.92
C ASP A 317 -40.57 2.77 21.53
N LEU A 318 -39.35 3.23 21.21
CA LEU A 318 -38.58 2.74 20.07
C LEU A 318 -37.51 1.74 20.54
N ALA A 319 -37.34 0.68 19.76
CA ALA A 319 -36.36 -0.37 20.01
C ALA A 319 -35.11 -0.12 19.16
N PRO A 320 -33.90 -0.09 19.76
CA PRO A 320 -32.65 -0.05 19.00
C PRO A 320 -32.40 -1.39 18.26
N PRO A 321 -31.56 -1.41 17.20
CA PRO A 321 -30.86 -0.26 16.63
C PRO A 321 -31.80 0.70 15.88
N TYR A 322 -31.31 1.92 15.62
CA TYR A 322 -32.11 2.98 15.02
C TYR A 322 -31.65 3.31 13.61
N VAL A 323 -32.60 3.77 12.79
CA VAL A 323 -32.33 4.39 11.49
C VAL A 323 -32.72 5.85 11.54
N ILE A 324 -31.88 6.69 10.94
CA ILE A 324 -32.02 8.15 10.97
C ILE A 324 -32.11 8.76 9.56
N ALA A 325 -32.79 9.90 9.48
CA ALA A 325 -32.75 10.81 8.33
C ALA A 325 -32.79 12.26 8.84
N VAL A 326 -32.17 13.19 8.11
CA VAL A 326 -32.08 14.61 8.50
C VAL A 326 -32.50 15.49 7.33
N ALA A 327 -33.52 16.34 7.54
CA ALA A 327 -33.99 17.35 6.59
C ALA A 327 -34.98 18.33 7.26
N ASP A 328 -35.37 19.39 6.55
CA ASP A 328 -36.46 20.31 6.92
C ASP A 328 -37.84 19.67 6.64
N PHE A 329 -38.28 18.81 7.55
CA PHE A 329 -39.56 18.11 7.48
C PHE A 329 -40.73 19.00 7.91
N LEU A 330 -40.60 19.82 8.97
CA LEU A 330 -41.74 20.53 9.57
C LEU A 330 -41.81 22.03 9.19
N PRO A 331 -42.92 22.50 8.60
CA PRO A 331 -42.99 23.88 8.11
C PRO A 331 -42.96 24.87 9.28
N GLY A 332 -42.12 25.90 9.16
CA GLY A 332 -42.05 27.00 10.13
C GLY A 332 -41.07 26.80 11.29
N GLN A 333 -40.27 25.73 11.29
CA GLN A 333 -39.08 25.63 12.14
C GLN A 333 -37.84 26.00 11.33
N ALA A 334 -36.84 26.61 11.98
CA ALA A 334 -35.56 26.92 11.35
C ALA A 334 -34.56 25.79 11.63
N GLY A 335 -33.93 25.27 10.57
CA GLY A 335 -32.98 24.16 10.64
C GLY A 335 -33.58 22.81 10.23
N ASP A 336 -32.75 21.78 10.22
CA ASP A 336 -33.16 20.42 9.88
C ASP A 336 -33.65 19.70 11.15
N GLU A 337 -34.68 18.87 11.01
CA GLU A 337 -35.10 17.94 12.03
C GLU A 337 -34.45 16.57 11.84
N ILE A 338 -34.33 15.83 12.95
CA ILE A 338 -33.82 14.47 12.96
C ILE A 338 -35.02 13.52 13.05
N ALA A 339 -35.26 12.77 11.99
CA ALA A 339 -36.20 11.66 12.00
C ALA A 339 -35.50 10.39 12.50
N VAL A 340 -36.12 9.68 13.44
CA VAL A 340 -35.61 8.42 13.98
C VAL A 340 -36.73 7.37 14.06
N ALA A 341 -36.40 6.14 13.67
CA ALA A 341 -37.26 4.97 13.82
C ALA A 341 -36.43 3.74 14.25
N SER A 342 -37.11 2.70 14.74
CA SER A 342 -36.48 1.39 14.93
C SER A 342 -36.03 0.84 13.56
N ALA A 343 -34.83 0.27 13.49
CA ALA A 343 -34.27 -0.27 12.26
C ALA A 343 -34.96 -1.56 11.78
N VAL A 344 -35.84 -2.14 12.59
CA VAL A 344 -36.63 -3.33 12.24
C VAL A 344 -38.10 -3.02 12.36
N VAL A 345 -38.85 -3.38 11.33
CA VAL A 345 -40.32 -3.29 11.31
C VAL A 345 -40.90 -4.69 11.42
N SER A 346 -41.99 -4.80 12.18
CA SER A 346 -42.81 -6.00 12.29
C SER A 346 -44.25 -5.55 12.45
N GLY A 347 -44.99 -5.48 11.34
CA GLY A 347 -46.35 -4.95 11.34
C GLY A 347 -46.63 -4.04 10.16
N ASN A 348 -47.74 -3.32 10.25
CA ASN A 348 -48.10 -2.25 9.32
C ASN A 348 -47.98 -0.86 9.97
N GLN A 349 -47.44 -0.76 11.18
CA GLN A 349 -47.25 0.51 11.88
C GLN A 349 -45.77 0.75 12.13
N VAL A 350 -45.27 1.86 11.63
CA VAL A 350 -43.91 2.35 11.85
C VAL A 350 -44.02 3.64 12.65
N VAL A 351 -43.33 3.69 13.78
CA VAL A 351 -43.26 4.90 14.60
C VAL A 351 -42.02 5.68 14.19
N VAL A 352 -42.23 6.93 13.77
CA VAL A 352 -41.13 7.85 13.49
C VAL A 352 -41.21 9.00 14.49
N LEU A 353 -40.10 9.29 15.17
CA LEU A 353 -39.97 10.49 15.99
C LEU A 353 -39.25 11.57 15.18
N ILE A 354 -39.85 12.76 15.11
CA ILE A 354 -39.25 13.94 14.49
C ILE A 354 -38.75 14.86 15.60
N ILE A 355 -37.45 15.01 15.70
CA ILE A 355 -36.78 15.74 16.78
C ILE A 355 -36.36 17.11 16.23
N GLY A 356 -37.02 18.15 16.74
CA GLY A 356 -36.80 19.53 16.33
C GLY A 356 -35.51 20.13 16.89
N SER A 357 -34.90 21.02 16.11
CA SER A 357 -33.65 21.71 16.44
C SER A 357 -33.77 22.59 17.69
N GLY A 358 -34.89 23.31 17.89
CA GLY A 358 -34.99 24.34 18.93
C GLY A 358 -35.49 23.89 20.30
N SER A 359 -36.29 22.82 20.37
CA SER A 359 -36.93 22.37 21.63
C SER A 359 -36.45 21.00 22.11
N ARG A 360 -35.72 20.25 21.26
CA ARG A 360 -35.43 18.81 21.43
C ARG A 360 -36.66 17.95 21.72
N SER A 361 -37.86 18.51 21.54
CA SER A 361 -39.11 17.80 21.72
C SER A 361 -39.34 16.91 20.50
N ALA A 362 -39.59 15.63 20.73
CA ALA A 362 -39.97 14.71 19.68
C ALA A 362 -41.46 14.86 19.34
N ARG A 363 -41.78 15.09 18.06
CA ARG A 363 -43.12 14.85 17.51
C ARG A 363 -43.21 13.41 17.04
N ARG A 364 -44.17 12.66 17.58
CA ARG A 364 -44.47 11.32 17.10
C ARG A 364 -45.29 11.36 15.82
N VAL A 365 -44.88 10.59 14.81
CA VAL A 365 -45.58 10.37 13.55
C VAL A 365 -45.82 8.86 13.42
N ASP A 366 -47.09 8.47 13.53
CA ASP A 366 -47.51 7.09 13.32
C ASP A 366 -47.75 6.83 11.84
N VAL A 367 -46.81 6.14 11.20
CA VAL A 367 -46.86 5.80 9.78
C VAL A 367 -47.55 4.44 9.62
N ARG A 368 -48.69 4.41 8.93
CA ARG A 368 -49.40 3.16 8.64
C ARG A 368 -49.10 2.71 7.21
N LEU A 369 -48.29 1.65 7.09
CA LEU A 369 -48.02 0.99 5.82
C LEU A 369 -49.30 0.32 5.29
N PRO A 370 -49.50 0.23 3.96
CA PRO A 370 -50.69 -0.38 3.38
C PRO A 370 -50.87 -1.85 3.73
N GLU A 371 -49.76 -2.57 3.89
CA GLU A 371 -49.72 -4.01 4.13
C GLU A 371 -48.89 -4.33 5.38
N HIS A 372 -49.10 -5.53 5.93
CA HIS A 372 -48.25 -6.03 7.02
C HIS A 372 -46.88 -6.41 6.44
N THR A 373 -45.82 -5.84 6.98
CA THR A 373 -44.45 -6.06 6.50
C THR A 373 -43.52 -6.36 7.67
N SER A 374 -42.53 -7.20 7.42
CA SER A 374 -41.42 -7.40 8.35
C SER A 374 -40.09 -7.36 7.61
N GLY A 375 -39.10 -6.69 8.20
CA GLY A 375 -37.79 -6.55 7.59
C GLY A 375 -37.00 -5.37 8.17
N ALA A 376 -35.79 -5.20 7.66
CA ALA A 376 -34.97 -4.03 7.96
C ALA A 376 -35.57 -2.78 7.31
N LEU A 377 -35.70 -1.71 8.08
CA LEU A 377 -36.14 -0.40 7.61
C LEU A 377 -34.92 0.43 7.22
N SER A 378 -35.02 1.16 6.13
CA SER A 378 -34.13 2.28 5.82
C SER A 378 -34.96 3.58 5.80
N LEU A 379 -34.35 4.67 6.27
CA LEU A 379 -34.91 6.01 6.19
C LEU A 379 -33.94 6.92 5.45
N SER A 380 -34.47 7.72 4.53
CA SER A 380 -33.77 8.84 3.91
C SER A 380 -34.74 10.00 3.67
N ALA A 381 -34.28 11.08 3.02
CA ALA A 381 -35.08 12.29 2.82
C ALA A 381 -35.18 12.67 1.34
N ALA A 382 -36.38 13.15 0.94
CA ALA A 382 -36.66 13.76 -0.34
C ALA A 382 -37.37 15.11 -0.09
N GLY A 383 -36.59 16.20 -0.02
CA GLY A 383 -37.10 17.50 0.36
C GLY A 383 -37.71 17.46 1.77
N ARG A 384 -39.01 17.72 1.89
CA ARG A 384 -39.75 17.72 3.18
C ARG A 384 -40.40 16.38 3.52
N SER A 385 -40.18 15.35 2.71
CA SER A 385 -40.74 14.01 2.89
C SER A 385 -39.67 13.03 3.32
N LEU A 386 -40.06 12.07 4.16
CA LEU A 386 -39.26 10.87 4.41
C LEU A 386 -39.45 9.88 3.27
N ILE A 387 -38.37 9.23 2.87
CA ILE A 387 -38.40 7.98 2.11
C ILE A 387 -38.25 6.85 3.13
N ALA A 388 -39.27 6.01 3.24
CA ALA A 388 -39.24 4.80 4.06
C ALA A 388 -39.24 3.58 3.14
N TYR A 389 -38.25 2.72 3.30
CA TYR A 389 -38.14 1.48 2.53
C TYR A 389 -37.89 0.29 3.47
N VAL A 390 -38.64 -0.78 3.29
CA VAL A 390 -38.44 -2.03 4.04
C VAL A 390 -37.80 -3.06 3.11
N ALA A 391 -36.67 -3.61 3.53
CA ALA A 391 -35.88 -4.56 2.74
C ALA A 391 -36.71 -5.73 2.22
N GLY A 392 -36.47 -6.12 0.97
CA GLY A 392 -37.21 -7.19 0.29
C GLY A 392 -38.54 -6.78 -0.34
N GLN A 393 -38.96 -5.51 -0.20
CA GLN A 393 -40.19 -5.02 -0.84
C GLN A 393 -39.91 -4.44 -2.24
N PRO A 394 -40.85 -4.58 -3.20
CA PRO A 394 -40.69 -4.01 -4.55
C PRO A 394 -41.05 -2.51 -4.63
N ARG A 395 -41.37 -1.88 -3.50
CA ARG A 395 -41.92 -0.53 -3.39
C ARG A 395 -41.36 0.18 -2.18
N PHE A 396 -41.43 1.51 -2.19
CA PHE A 396 -41.09 2.36 -1.06
C PHE A 396 -42.18 3.39 -0.80
N TYR A 397 -42.06 4.12 0.30
CA TYR A 397 -43.09 5.02 0.78
C TYR A 397 -42.55 6.43 0.94
N LEU A 398 -43.30 7.41 0.43
CA LEU A 398 -43.09 8.82 0.71
C LEU A 398 -44.02 9.24 1.84
N VAL A 399 -43.45 9.81 2.89
CA VAL A 399 -44.19 10.18 4.11
C VAL A 399 -43.84 11.62 4.50
N PRO A 400 -44.70 12.61 4.21
CA PRO A 400 -44.53 13.97 4.71
C PRO A 400 -44.83 13.99 6.22
N PRO A 401 -43.83 14.24 7.10
CA PRO A 401 -44.06 14.13 8.55
C PRO A 401 -45.06 15.14 9.10
N ALA A 402 -45.29 16.23 8.36
CA ALA A 402 -46.32 17.22 8.69
C ALA A 402 -47.74 16.62 8.70
N THR A 403 -48.05 15.72 7.75
CA THR A 403 -49.38 15.12 7.58
C THR A 403 -49.44 13.66 8.04
N GLY A 404 -48.32 12.94 8.00
CA GLY A 404 -48.25 11.50 8.23
C GLY A 404 -48.92 10.65 7.13
N GLN A 405 -49.32 11.27 6.01
CA GLN A 405 -49.94 10.56 4.90
C GLN A 405 -48.89 9.73 4.15
N VAL A 406 -49.23 8.48 3.85
CA VAL A 406 -48.34 7.55 3.15
C VAL A 406 -48.71 7.51 1.68
N GLU A 407 -47.76 7.91 0.84
CA GLU A 407 -47.81 7.70 -0.61
C GLU A 407 -46.97 6.47 -0.95
N THR A 408 -47.54 5.53 -1.72
CA THR A 408 -46.84 4.31 -2.16
C THR A 408 -46.25 4.54 -3.54
N VAL A 409 -44.96 4.28 -3.69
CA VAL A 409 -44.25 4.33 -4.98
C VAL A 409 -43.89 2.91 -5.40
N GLU A 410 -44.62 2.40 -6.38
CA GLU A 410 -44.29 1.15 -7.05
C GLU A 410 -43.06 1.37 -7.94
N ALA A 411 -41.97 0.67 -7.65
CA ALA A 411 -40.69 0.84 -8.33
C ALA A 411 -40.11 -0.46 -8.89
N GLY A 412 -40.67 -1.61 -8.54
CA GLY A 412 -40.15 -2.92 -8.95
C GLY A 412 -38.76 -3.20 -8.37
N LEU A 413 -38.51 -2.79 -7.13
CA LEU A 413 -37.23 -2.99 -6.45
C LEU A 413 -36.93 -4.49 -6.26
N GLY A 414 -35.67 -4.87 -6.40
CA GLY A 414 -35.20 -6.23 -6.14
C GLY A 414 -35.19 -6.58 -4.65
N GLU A 415 -35.10 -7.88 -4.35
CA GLU A 415 -34.94 -8.38 -2.98
C GLU A 415 -33.59 -7.98 -2.34
N ASP A 416 -32.61 -7.66 -3.18
CA ASP A 416 -31.27 -7.20 -2.84
C ASP A 416 -31.19 -5.69 -2.54
N CYS A 417 -32.28 -4.95 -2.68
CA CYS A 417 -32.33 -3.53 -2.34
C CYS A 417 -32.19 -3.32 -0.82
N THR A 418 -31.31 -2.40 -0.42
CA THR A 418 -31.01 -2.09 0.99
C THR A 418 -31.51 -0.72 1.44
N GLY A 419 -31.82 0.18 0.50
CA GLY A 419 -32.29 1.52 0.79
C GLY A 419 -32.62 2.31 -0.46
N VAL A 420 -33.40 3.38 -0.30
CA VAL A 420 -33.81 4.27 -1.39
C VAL A 420 -33.46 5.71 -1.03
N TYR A 421 -32.92 6.47 -1.97
CA TYR A 421 -32.38 7.81 -1.77
C TYR A 421 -32.82 8.75 -2.90
N ALA A 422 -33.07 10.01 -2.57
CA ALA A 422 -33.30 11.04 -3.58
C ALA A 422 -32.01 11.38 -4.33
N THR A 423 -32.11 11.68 -5.63
CA THR A 423 -30.96 12.16 -6.41
C THR A 423 -30.92 13.68 -6.48
N ALA A 424 -29.72 14.25 -6.65
CA ALA A 424 -29.54 15.69 -6.85
C ALA A 424 -30.17 16.20 -8.17
N ALA A 425 -30.38 15.33 -9.16
CA ALA A 425 -30.99 15.67 -10.45
C ALA A 425 -32.52 15.47 -10.47
N GLY A 426 -33.11 15.08 -9.33
CA GLY A 426 -34.51 14.66 -9.24
C GLY A 426 -34.70 13.15 -9.48
N GLY A 427 -35.75 12.59 -8.88
CA GLY A 427 -35.99 11.14 -8.87
C GLY A 427 -35.24 10.41 -7.75
N HIS A 428 -35.14 9.08 -7.87
CA HIS A 428 -34.65 8.21 -6.81
C HIS A 428 -33.64 7.18 -7.33
N VAL A 429 -32.76 6.74 -6.44
CA VAL A 429 -31.86 5.58 -6.64
C VAL A 429 -32.00 4.64 -5.46
N ALA A 430 -31.87 3.35 -5.70
CA ALA A 430 -31.85 2.32 -4.70
C ALA A 430 -30.45 1.72 -4.59
N SER A 431 -29.97 1.58 -3.35
CA SER A 431 -28.74 0.86 -3.06
C SER A 431 -28.98 -0.64 -3.12
N VAL A 432 -28.02 -1.38 -3.66
CA VAL A 432 -28.11 -2.82 -3.87
C VAL A 432 -27.02 -3.51 -3.03
N ALA A 433 -27.38 -4.58 -2.34
CA ALA A 433 -26.42 -5.49 -1.71
C ALA A 433 -26.06 -6.61 -2.68
N GLU A 434 -24.89 -6.50 -3.30
CA GLU A 434 -24.30 -7.61 -4.05
C GLU A 434 -22.81 -7.79 -3.70
N PRO A 435 -22.26 -9.00 -3.84
CA PRO A 435 -20.92 -9.28 -3.37
C PRO A 435 -19.81 -9.00 -4.38
N VAL A 436 -20.14 -8.79 -5.66
CA VAL A 436 -19.13 -8.76 -6.74
C VAL A 436 -19.01 -7.39 -7.38
N PHE A 437 -20.12 -6.79 -7.81
CA PHE A 437 -20.07 -5.52 -8.55
C PHE A 437 -20.56 -4.35 -7.70
N SER A 438 -20.25 -3.13 -8.15
CA SER A 438 -20.77 -1.91 -7.55
C SER A 438 -22.03 -1.53 -8.32
N SER A 439 -23.19 -2.03 -7.89
CA SER A 439 -24.46 -1.74 -8.55
C SER A 439 -25.36 -0.81 -7.76
N LEU A 440 -26.20 -0.08 -8.50
CA LEU A 440 -27.37 0.60 -7.97
C LEU A 440 -28.56 0.44 -8.92
N ASP A 441 -29.77 0.60 -8.40
CA ASP A 441 -30.98 0.63 -9.20
C ASP A 441 -31.44 2.08 -9.38
N ARG A 442 -31.43 2.58 -10.62
CA ARG A 442 -31.96 3.89 -10.96
C ARG A 442 -33.48 3.80 -11.14
N ILE A 443 -34.24 4.61 -10.42
CA ILE A 443 -35.70 4.56 -10.45
C ILE A 443 -36.22 5.66 -11.38
N ARG A 444 -36.87 5.27 -12.48
CA ARG A 444 -37.50 6.18 -13.46
C ARG A 444 -38.88 5.64 -13.83
N GLU A 445 -39.88 6.52 -13.86
CA GLU A 445 -41.24 6.19 -14.31
C GLU A 445 -41.83 4.93 -13.63
N GLY A 446 -41.52 4.72 -12.35
CA GLY A 446 -41.98 3.57 -11.57
C GLY A 446 -41.26 2.25 -11.88
N ARG A 447 -40.08 2.29 -12.51
CA ARG A 447 -39.25 1.11 -12.78
C ARG A 447 -37.81 1.32 -12.31
N ALA A 448 -37.28 0.29 -11.66
CA ALA A 448 -35.88 0.14 -11.32
C ALA A 448 -35.09 -0.38 -12.53
N GLU A 449 -34.00 0.31 -12.85
CA GLU A 449 -33.02 -0.07 -13.88
C GLU A 449 -31.67 -0.27 -13.20
N ARG A 450 -31.15 -1.51 -13.23
CA ARG A 450 -29.84 -1.87 -12.69
C ARG A 450 -28.73 -1.20 -13.48
N LEU A 451 -27.86 -0.49 -12.78
CA LEU A 451 -26.65 0.13 -13.31
C LEU A 451 -25.44 -0.42 -12.56
N ASP A 452 -24.48 -0.98 -13.28
CA ASP A 452 -23.14 -1.26 -12.75
C ASP A 452 -22.35 0.05 -12.76
N VAL A 453 -22.27 0.71 -11.60
CA VAL A 453 -21.51 1.96 -11.44
C VAL A 453 -20.01 1.72 -11.25
N GLY A 454 -19.58 0.46 -11.20
CA GLY A 454 -18.18 0.05 -11.21
C GLY A 454 -17.77 -0.68 -12.48
N GLU A 455 -18.56 -0.59 -13.57
CA GLU A 455 -18.38 -1.41 -14.78
C GLU A 455 -16.95 -1.38 -15.33
N ARG A 456 -16.24 -0.26 -15.13
CA ARG A 456 -14.86 -0.05 -15.59
C ARG A 456 -13.83 -0.68 -14.69
N GLU A 457 -13.97 -0.44 -13.39
CA GLU A 457 -13.13 -1.02 -12.35
C GLU A 457 -13.27 -2.54 -12.34
N ASN A 458 -14.42 -3.05 -12.79
CA ASN A 458 -14.72 -4.48 -12.94
C ASN A 458 -14.10 -5.11 -14.21
N ARG A 459 -13.35 -4.34 -15.03
CA ARG A 459 -12.71 -4.81 -16.27
C ARG A 459 -11.20 -4.76 -16.16
N PHE A 460 -10.55 -5.76 -16.75
CA PHE A 460 -9.12 -5.79 -17.00
C PHE A 460 -8.83 -5.15 -18.38
N TRP A 461 -8.12 -4.04 -18.37
CA TRP A 461 -7.81 -3.27 -19.58
C TRP A 461 -6.43 -3.67 -20.12
N VAL A 462 -6.36 -3.91 -21.43
CA VAL A 462 -5.14 -4.32 -22.13
C VAL A 462 -4.86 -3.34 -23.25
N THR A 463 -3.65 -2.78 -23.23
CA THR A 463 -3.13 -2.01 -24.36
C THR A 463 -2.71 -2.98 -25.47
N VAL A 464 -3.31 -2.83 -26.64
CA VAL A 464 -3.15 -3.78 -27.77
C VAL A 464 -2.11 -3.35 -28.81
N ASP A 465 -1.18 -2.48 -28.45
CA ASP A 465 -0.06 -2.08 -29.30
C ASP A 465 1.12 -3.08 -29.16
N GLY A 466 1.92 -3.23 -30.22
CA GLY A 466 3.15 -4.03 -30.20
C GLY A 466 2.92 -5.52 -29.95
N ALA A 467 3.53 -6.06 -28.89
CA ALA A 467 3.51 -7.51 -28.59
C ALA A 467 2.11 -8.07 -28.27
N PHE A 468 1.14 -7.20 -28.00
CA PHE A 468 -0.25 -7.58 -27.70
C PHE A 468 -1.22 -7.35 -28.87
N GLU A 469 -0.70 -7.01 -30.05
CA GLU A 469 -1.50 -6.84 -31.26
C GLU A 469 -2.28 -8.13 -31.58
N GLY A 470 -3.60 -8.00 -31.83
CA GLY A 470 -4.48 -9.13 -32.14
C GLY A 470 -5.07 -9.86 -30.93
N THR A 471 -4.79 -9.42 -29.70
CA THR A 471 -5.45 -9.96 -28.50
C THR A 471 -6.98 -9.77 -28.60
N PRO A 472 -7.82 -10.81 -28.52
CA PRO A 472 -9.26 -10.65 -28.63
C PRO A 472 -9.87 -10.04 -27.36
N GLU A 473 -10.94 -9.25 -27.51
CA GLU A 473 -11.74 -8.83 -26.36
C GLU A 473 -12.54 -9.98 -25.78
N GLY A 474 -12.74 -9.94 -24.46
CA GLY A 474 -13.60 -10.84 -23.71
C GLY A 474 -14.70 -10.09 -22.96
N ARG A 475 -15.36 -10.82 -22.05
CA ARG A 475 -16.36 -10.24 -21.12
C ARG A 475 -15.71 -9.25 -20.14
N TYR A 476 -14.57 -9.64 -19.56
CA TYR A 476 -13.85 -8.86 -18.55
C TYR A 476 -12.50 -8.34 -19.04
N VAL A 477 -12.07 -8.70 -20.25
CA VAL A 477 -10.82 -8.22 -20.84
C VAL A 477 -11.19 -7.28 -21.98
N LYS A 478 -10.80 -6.01 -21.88
CA LYS A 478 -11.15 -4.95 -22.82
C LYS A 478 -9.93 -4.21 -23.32
N HIS A 479 -10.02 -3.69 -24.54
CA HIS A 479 -8.93 -2.95 -25.13
C HIS A 479 -8.86 -1.54 -24.57
N SER A 480 -7.63 -1.05 -24.39
CA SER A 480 -7.33 0.34 -24.12
C SER A 480 -6.24 0.83 -25.07
N ARG A 481 -6.13 2.14 -25.23
CA ARG A 481 -4.94 2.78 -25.78
C ARG A 481 -3.99 3.13 -24.64
N PHE A 482 -2.69 3.21 -24.93
CA PHE A 482 -1.71 3.75 -24.00
C PHE A 482 -1.16 5.06 -24.54
N ALA A 483 -1.18 6.10 -23.70
CA ALA A 483 -0.67 7.41 -24.04
C ALA A 483 0.50 7.75 -23.12
N HIS A 484 1.72 7.36 -23.52
CA HIS A 484 2.96 7.79 -22.90
C HIS A 484 3.29 9.22 -23.33
N ILE A 485 3.19 10.18 -22.42
CA ILE A 485 3.36 11.61 -22.68
C ILE A 485 4.46 12.17 -21.79
N ARG A 486 5.61 12.49 -22.39
CA ARG A 486 6.69 13.25 -21.76
C ARG A 486 6.25 14.69 -21.54
N THR A 487 5.80 14.99 -20.32
CA THR A 487 5.41 16.35 -19.92
C THR A 487 6.66 17.18 -19.60
N ASP A 488 7.69 16.53 -19.07
CA ASP A 488 9.04 17.08 -19.03
C ASP A 488 9.55 17.27 -20.47
N PHE A 489 10.18 18.41 -20.74
CA PHE A 489 10.53 18.84 -22.09
C PHE A 489 9.37 19.06 -23.07
N GLY A 490 8.11 18.92 -22.64
CA GLY A 490 6.94 19.39 -23.39
C GLY A 490 6.77 20.91 -23.32
N SER A 491 7.32 21.57 -22.29
CA SER A 491 7.35 23.03 -22.17
C SER A 491 8.15 23.66 -23.32
N PRO A 492 7.67 24.76 -23.94
CA PRO A 492 8.42 25.47 -24.97
C PRO A 492 9.77 26.03 -24.49
N HIS A 493 9.97 26.16 -23.18
CA HIS A 493 11.18 26.70 -22.57
C HIS A 493 12.11 25.64 -22.02
N ALA A 494 11.72 24.37 -21.99
CA ALA A 494 12.56 23.33 -21.39
C ALA A 494 13.89 23.11 -22.13
N SER A 495 13.95 23.32 -23.45
CA SER A 495 15.23 23.21 -24.19
C SER A 495 16.12 24.45 -24.07
N THR A 496 15.53 25.59 -23.68
CA THR A 496 16.22 26.88 -23.50
C THR A 496 15.76 27.53 -22.19
N PRO A 497 16.10 26.91 -21.05
CA PRO A 497 15.57 27.32 -19.76
C PRO A 497 16.16 28.65 -19.30
N ASP A 498 15.34 29.45 -18.60
CA ASP A 498 15.82 30.48 -17.68
C ASP A 498 15.78 29.90 -16.27
N PHE A 499 16.91 29.44 -15.76
CA PHE A 499 17.00 28.79 -14.45
C PHE A 499 16.64 29.73 -13.28
N ALA A 500 16.60 31.04 -13.49
CA ALA A 500 16.16 31.98 -12.45
C ALA A 500 14.63 32.15 -12.43
N ASN A 501 13.93 31.70 -13.47
CA ASN A 501 12.50 31.90 -13.61
C ASN A 501 11.72 30.73 -13.01
N SER A 502 10.95 31.01 -11.96
CA SER A 502 10.06 30.05 -11.30
C SER A 502 8.58 30.32 -11.54
N ASP A 503 8.26 31.20 -12.52
CA ASP A 503 6.88 31.52 -12.89
C ASP A 503 6.21 30.32 -13.59
N PRO A 504 5.09 29.79 -13.04
CA PRO A 504 4.34 28.71 -13.69
C PRO A 504 3.90 29.03 -15.13
N ASP A 505 3.61 30.29 -15.45
CA ASP A 505 3.16 30.68 -16.80
C ASP A 505 4.33 30.70 -17.80
N PHE A 506 5.56 30.93 -17.34
CA PHE A 506 6.75 30.74 -18.17
C PHE A 506 6.91 29.27 -18.54
N TRP A 507 6.82 28.35 -17.58
CA TRP A 507 7.05 26.93 -17.85
C TRP A 507 5.87 26.23 -18.52
N ALA A 508 4.63 26.61 -18.21
CA ALA A 508 3.43 25.88 -18.60
C ALA A 508 2.23 26.80 -18.91
N GLY A 509 2.49 27.96 -19.52
CA GLY A 509 1.47 28.92 -19.98
C GLY A 509 0.62 28.45 -21.16
N ASP A 510 -0.05 29.38 -21.83
CA ASP A 510 -1.09 29.10 -22.84
C ASP A 510 -0.60 28.21 -23.99
N ALA A 511 0.64 28.41 -24.49
CA ALA A 511 1.20 27.61 -25.56
C ALA A 511 1.28 26.11 -25.20
N TYR A 512 1.73 25.80 -23.97
CA TYR A 512 1.78 24.42 -23.49
C TYR A 512 0.38 23.88 -23.20
N ARG A 513 -0.51 24.72 -22.65
CA ARG A 513 -1.92 24.34 -22.40
C ARG A 513 -2.64 23.95 -23.69
N ASP A 514 -2.43 24.69 -24.77
CA ASP A 514 -3.00 24.37 -26.07
C ASP A 514 -2.41 23.07 -26.64
N ALA A 515 -1.11 22.83 -26.47
CA ALA A 515 -0.49 21.55 -26.82
C ALA A 515 -1.11 20.38 -26.03
N ALA A 516 -1.31 20.54 -24.72
CA ALA A 516 -1.98 19.54 -23.88
C ALA A 516 -3.42 19.28 -24.36
N ARG A 517 -4.19 20.33 -24.67
CA ARG A 517 -5.56 20.19 -25.20
C ARG A 517 -5.60 19.46 -26.54
N ASN A 518 -4.63 19.72 -27.41
CA ASN A 518 -4.51 19.02 -28.69
C ASN A 518 -4.20 17.54 -28.49
N CYS A 519 -3.31 17.20 -27.55
CA CYS A 519 -3.05 15.81 -27.16
C CYS A 519 -4.32 15.10 -26.63
N LEU A 520 -5.16 15.83 -25.91
CA LEU A 520 -6.41 15.35 -25.32
C LEU A 520 -7.61 15.43 -26.28
N ALA A 521 -7.42 15.84 -27.54
CA ALA A 521 -8.53 16.04 -28.49
C ALA A 521 -9.33 14.75 -28.73
N GLY A 522 -8.66 13.60 -28.72
CA GLY A 522 -9.25 12.26 -28.87
C GLY A 522 -9.60 11.56 -27.56
N TYR A 523 -9.77 12.28 -26.44
CA TYR A 523 -10.10 11.66 -25.15
C TYR A 523 -11.38 10.83 -25.23
N ASP A 524 -12.42 11.36 -25.87
CA ASP A 524 -13.76 10.75 -25.97
C ASP A 524 -13.90 9.75 -27.14
N THR A 525 -12.81 9.10 -27.56
CA THR A 525 -12.83 8.11 -28.64
C THR A 525 -12.49 6.73 -28.11
N ASP A 526 -13.25 5.72 -28.54
CA ASP A 526 -12.93 4.31 -28.27
C ASP A 526 -11.68 3.85 -29.07
N PRO A 527 -10.88 2.92 -28.52
CA PRO A 527 -10.97 2.42 -27.14
C PRO A 527 -10.46 3.46 -26.13
N PRO A 528 -10.93 3.40 -24.86
CA PRO A 528 -10.55 4.36 -23.83
C PRO A 528 -9.05 4.30 -23.53
N VAL A 529 -8.52 5.34 -22.89
CA VAL A 529 -7.08 5.56 -22.81
C VAL A 529 -6.56 5.39 -21.38
N CYS A 530 -5.47 4.64 -21.24
CA CYS A 530 -4.56 4.70 -20.09
C CYS A 530 -3.57 5.85 -20.34
N TRP A 531 -3.58 6.84 -19.44
CA TRP A 531 -2.81 8.06 -19.58
C TRP A 531 -1.55 8.00 -18.73
N GLU A 532 -0.40 8.17 -19.34
CA GLU A 532 0.87 8.29 -18.62
C GLU A 532 1.51 9.66 -18.93
N PRO A 533 0.97 10.75 -18.37
CA PRO A 533 1.66 12.03 -18.40
C PRO A 533 2.79 11.99 -17.36
N CYS A 534 4.01 11.72 -17.79
CA CYS A 534 5.12 11.53 -16.89
C CYS A 534 6.18 12.62 -17.03
N PHE A 535 7.04 12.71 -16.01
CA PHE A 535 8.42 13.16 -16.15
C PHE A 535 9.35 11.99 -15.87
N THR A 536 10.60 12.06 -16.33
CA THR A 536 11.61 11.02 -16.07
C THR A 536 13.01 11.62 -16.03
N HIS A 537 13.94 10.95 -15.35
CA HIS A 537 15.37 11.25 -15.41
C HIS A 537 15.97 11.00 -16.80
N ARG A 538 15.32 10.24 -17.67
CA ARG A 538 15.84 9.90 -19.01
C ARG A 538 15.64 11.04 -20.00
N TRP A 539 16.52 12.05 -19.99
CA TRP A 539 16.38 13.22 -20.84
C TRP A 539 17.08 13.02 -22.19
N PHE A 540 16.41 13.36 -23.29
CA PHE A 540 17.06 13.35 -24.60
C PHE A 540 18.24 14.34 -24.60
N ALA A 541 19.43 13.88 -25.01
CA ALA A 541 20.67 14.63 -24.85
C ALA A 541 20.65 16.01 -25.53
N ASP A 542 20.05 16.11 -26.72
CA ASP A 542 19.99 17.35 -27.49
C ASP A 542 19.10 18.43 -26.82
N PRO A 543 17.81 18.17 -26.50
CA PRO A 543 16.99 19.10 -25.70
C PRO A 543 17.58 19.44 -24.33
N ALA A 544 18.27 18.49 -23.69
CA ALA A 544 18.77 18.64 -22.33
C ALA A 544 20.16 19.25 -22.21
N ARG A 545 20.82 19.60 -23.34
CA ARG A 545 22.21 20.09 -23.34
C ARG A 545 22.45 21.23 -22.34
N THR A 546 21.58 22.24 -22.31
CA THR A 546 21.72 23.39 -21.40
C THR A 546 21.63 22.96 -19.92
N TRP A 547 20.85 21.94 -19.60
CA TRP A 547 20.74 21.39 -18.24
C TRP A 547 21.99 20.61 -17.85
N ALA A 548 22.52 19.80 -18.78
CA ALA A 548 23.70 18.98 -18.56
C ALA A 548 24.99 19.80 -18.43
N GLU A 549 25.07 20.96 -19.09
CA GLU A 549 26.22 21.88 -19.04
C GLU A 549 26.20 22.80 -17.81
N ALA A 550 25.07 22.92 -17.11
CA ALA A 550 24.95 23.77 -15.94
C ALA A 550 25.70 23.17 -14.74
N ALA A 551 26.54 23.97 -14.09
CA ALA A 551 27.30 23.59 -12.92
C ALA A 551 26.77 24.28 -11.65
N ASP A 552 26.74 23.54 -10.56
CA ASP A 552 26.49 24.05 -9.22
C ASP A 552 27.69 24.92 -8.78
N PRO A 553 27.46 26.18 -8.38
CA PRO A 553 28.55 27.11 -8.09
C PRO A 553 29.31 26.79 -6.80
N GLU A 554 28.74 26.00 -5.89
CA GLU A 554 29.37 25.62 -4.61
C GLU A 554 30.31 24.43 -4.79
N THR A 555 29.88 23.41 -5.53
CA THR A 555 30.57 22.13 -5.67
C THR A 555 31.36 22.02 -6.98
N GLY A 556 31.01 22.81 -8.01
CA GLY A 556 31.54 22.69 -9.36
C GLY A 556 31.05 21.44 -10.11
N LEU A 557 30.18 20.64 -9.48
CA LEU A 557 29.54 19.48 -10.08
C LEU A 557 28.34 19.91 -10.93
N PRO A 558 27.83 19.06 -11.82
CA PRO A 558 26.60 19.36 -12.55
C PRO A 558 25.43 19.69 -11.62
N ALA A 559 24.69 20.75 -11.93
CA ALA A 559 23.60 21.25 -11.09
C ALA A 559 22.32 20.39 -11.18
N TYR A 560 22.03 19.87 -12.38
CA TYR A 560 20.71 19.34 -12.73
C TYR A 560 20.72 17.91 -13.26
N VAL A 561 21.89 17.31 -13.43
CA VAL A 561 22.01 15.91 -13.85
C VAL A 561 22.49 15.07 -12.68
N LEU A 562 22.16 13.78 -12.76
CA LEU A 562 22.64 12.76 -11.85
C LEU A 562 24.16 12.63 -11.97
N VAL A 563 24.81 12.47 -10.82
CA VAL A 563 26.20 12.03 -10.74
C VAL A 563 26.30 10.74 -9.94
N ASP A 564 27.30 9.91 -10.25
CA ASP A 564 27.63 8.71 -9.48
C ASP A 564 28.53 9.03 -8.26
N ARG A 565 28.97 7.99 -7.55
CA ARG A 565 29.84 8.12 -6.35
C ARG A 565 31.22 8.70 -6.68
N GLU A 566 31.62 8.63 -7.95
CA GLU A 566 32.87 9.15 -8.49
C GLU A 566 32.70 10.55 -9.10
N ASN A 567 31.51 11.14 -8.97
CA ASN A 567 31.09 12.43 -9.53
C ASN A 567 31.02 12.47 -11.07
N ALA A 568 30.93 11.32 -11.73
CA ALA A 568 30.76 11.25 -13.18
C ALA A 568 29.29 11.38 -13.57
N THR A 569 29.02 12.00 -14.72
CA THR A 569 27.67 12.11 -15.29
C THR A 569 27.30 10.89 -16.11
N GLY A 570 26.09 10.39 -15.88
CA GLY A 570 25.53 9.29 -16.67
C GLY A 570 25.04 9.76 -18.04
N TYR A 571 25.65 9.25 -19.10
CA TYR A 571 25.06 9.20 -20.43
C TYR A 571 24.89 7.73 -20.77
N TYR A 572 23.75 7.38 -21.36
CA TYR A 572 23.56 6.02 -21.84
C TYR A 572 22.83 6.02 -23.18
N GLY A 573 22.94 4.86 -23.83
CA GLY A 573 22.52 4.64 -25.19
C GLY A 573 21.37 3.65 -25.28
N GLU A 574 20.41 3.94 -26.16
CA GLU A 574 19.42 2.96 -26.61
C GLU A 574 19.32 3.04 -28.14
N PHE A 575 18.71 2.02 -28.76
CA PHE A 575 18.42 1.98 -30.21
C PHE A 575 19.66 2.16 -31.11
N GLY A 576 20.84 1.74 -30.65
CA GLY A 576 22.09 1.80 -31.43
C GLY A 576 22.84 3.13 -31.36
N ALA A 577 22.37 4.11 -30.58
CA ALA A 577 23.11 5.32 -30.25
C ALA A 577 23.80 5.17 -28.88
N THR A 578 25.02 5.69 -28.71
CA THR A 578 25.80 5.54 -27.46
C THR A 578 25.60 6.67 -26.45
N ARG A 579 24.95 7.79 -26.85
CA ARG A 579 24.69 8.97 -26.00
C ARG A 579 23.32 9.58 -26.33
N ALA A 580 22.29 8.74 -26.41
CA ALA A 580 20.94 9.19 -26.74
C ALA A 580 20.32 10.00 -25.58
N PHE A 581 20.67 9.62 -24.34
CA PHE A 581 20.10 10.20 -23.13
C PHE A 581 21.18 10.71 -22.18
N VAL A 582 20.81 11.73 -21.42
CA VAL A 582 21.50 12.19 -20.21
C VAL A 582 20.57 11.99 -19.02
N SER A 583 21.11 11.53 -17.90
CA SER A 583 20.31 11.26 -16.70
C SER A 583 20.13 12.52 -15.87
N GLY A 584 18.92 13.08 -15.85
CA GLY A 584 18.50 14.16 -14.97
C GLY A 584 18.45 13.75 -13.50
N THR A 585 18.65 14.70 -12.59
CA THR A 585 18.46 14.45 -11.16
C THR A 585 16.97 14.48 -10.78
N TYR A 586 16.62 13.77 -9.70
CA TYR A 586 15.34 13.93 -8.99
C TYR A 586 15.46 14.79 -7.72
N ALA A 587 16.59 15.51 -7.55
CA ALA A 587 16.85 16.38 -6.41
C ALA A 587 15.63 17.24 -6.05
N PRO A 588 14.96 16.97 -4.91
CA PRO A 588 13.82 17.77 -4.49
C PRO A 588 14.32 19.17 -4.09
N GLU A 589 13.42 20.16 -4.16
CA GLU A 589 13.67 21.55 -3.74
C GLU A 589 14.69 22.30 -4.62
N VAL A 590 15.19 21.69 -5.70
CA VAL A 590 15.94 22.39 -6.72
C VAL A 590 14.95 23.08 -7.65
N ALA A 591 14.69 24.38 -7.40
CA ALA A 591 13.61 25.12 -8.02
C ALA A 591 13.46 24.92 -9.56
N PRO A 592 14.53 24.91 -10.38
CA PRO A 592 14.40 24.64 -11.81
C PRO A 592 13.95 23.22 -12.15
N ILE A 593 14.40 22.21 -11.39
CA ILE A 593 13.96 20.81 -11.54
C ILE A 593 12.49 20.69 -11.16
N ASP A 594 12.10 21.28 -10.03
CA ASP A 594 10.70 21.32 -9.59
C ASP A 594 9.82 21.99 -10.65
N CYS A 595 10.28 23.09 -11.26
CA CYS A 595 9.54 23.78 -12.33
C CYS A 595 9.39 22.90 -13.58
N LEU A 596 10.48 22.25 -14.03
CA LEU A 596 10.49 21.38 -15.20
C LEU A 596 9.54 20.19 -15.05
N TYR A 597 9.54 19.54 -13.88
CA TYR A 597 8.75 18.34 -13.63
C TYR A 597 7.30 18.66 -13.23
N THR A 598 7.08 19.65 -12.37
CA THR A 598 5.76 19.83 -11.75
C THR A 598 4.82 20.72 -12.55
N PHE A 599 5.28 21.82 -13.16
CA PHE A 599 4.37 22.76 -13.82
C PHE A 599 3.77 22.20 -15.11
N PRO A 600 4.54 21.63 -16.05
CA PRO A 600 3.98 20.98 -17.23
C PRO A 600 3.06 19.80 -16.88
N LEU A 601 3.48 18.94 -15.95
CA LEU A 601 2.66 17.83 -15.49
C LEU A 601 1.33 18.31 -14.89
N ARG A 602 1.37 19.28 -13.97
CA ARG A 602 0.18 19.86 -13.34
C ARG A 602 -0.76 20.48 -14.37
N THR A 603 -0.23 21.22 -15.34
CA THR A 603 -1.05 21.83 -16.40
C THR A 603 -1.71 20.76 -17.26
N PHE A 604 -0.97 19.71 -17.65
CA PHE A 604 -1.55 18.59 -18.39
C PHE A 604 -2.66 17.88 -17.59
N LEU A 605 -2.40 17.54 -16.32
CA LEU A 605 -3.37 16.89 -15.44
C LEU A 605 -4.61 17.74 -15.19
N ARG A 606 -4.51 19.08 -15.21
CA ARG A 606 -5.66 19.98 -15.14
C ARG A 606 -6.56 19.86 -16.36
N GLU A 607 -5.98 19.86 -17.56
CA GLU A 607 -6.73 19.71 -18.80
C GLU A 607 -7.33 18.29 -18.92
N LEU A 608 -6.56 17.26 -18.55
CA LEU A 608 -7.04 15.87 -18.48
C LEU A 608 -8.18 15.73 -17.46
N GLY A 609 -8.04 16.34 -16.28
CA GLY A 609 -9.07 16.33 -15.24
C GLY A 609 -10.38 16.98 -15.68
N ALA A 610 -10.32 18.02 -16.52
CA ALA A 610 -11.51 18.64 -17.09
C ALA A 610 -12.24 17.67 -18.05
N ARG A 611 -11.50 16.95 -18.90
CA ARG A 611 -12.06 15.91 -19.80
C ARG A 611 -12.64 14.74 -19.01
N PHE A 612 -11.89 14.24 -18.03
CA PHE A 612 -12.32 13.16 -17.14
C PHE A 612 -13.64 13.49 -16.43
N ARG A 613 -13.83 14.72 -15.94
CA ARG A 613 -15.11 15.06 -15.31
C ARG A 613 -16.26 15.21 -16.32
N GLY A 614 -15.97 15.52 -17.58
CA GLY A 614 -16.97 15.57 -18.65
C GLY A 614 -17.44 14.18 -19.07
N ASN A 615 -16.51 13.22 -19.08
CA ASN A 615 -16.77 11.84 -19.50
C ASN A 615 -15.82 10.89 -18.74
N PRO A 616 -16.10 10.58 -17.46
CA PRO A 616 -15.23 9.69 -16.67
C PRO A 616 -15.18 8.30 -17.31
N GLU A 617 -16.21 8.02 -18.09
CA GLU A 617 -16.32 6.86 -18.92
C GLU A 617 -15.37 6.86 -20.14
N HIS A 618 -14.27 7.60 -20.20
CA HIS A 618 -13.20 7.35 -21.19
C HIS A 618 -11.80 7.26 -20.55
N PHE A 619 -11.77 7.13 -19.23
CA PHE A 619 -10.56 6.99 -18.44
C PHE A 619 -10.37 5.54 -17.99
N VAL A 620 -9.17 4.99 -18.22
CA VAL A 620 -8.77 3.68 -17.69
C VAL A 620 -7.94 3.86 -16.43
N ALA A 621 -6.82 4.57 -16.54
CA ALA A 621 -5.91 4.85 -15.45
C ALA A 621 -5.10 6.13 -15.75
N VAL A 622 -4.46 6.67 -14.71
CA VAL A 622 -3.41 7.67 -14.85
C VAL A 622 -2.16 7.25 -14.07
N GLU A 623 -1.02 7.31 -14.74
CA GLU A 623 0.29 7.09 -14.15
C GLU A 623 1.13 8.37 -14.33
N PRO A 624 1.14 9.28 -13.35
CA PRO A 624 1.79 10.57 -13.51
C PRO A 624 3.33 10.54 -13.32
N ASN A 625 3.93 9.35 -13.22
CA ASN A 625 5.35 9.16 -12.96
C ASN A 625 5.84 7.88 -13.64
N HIS A 626 6.85 7.97 -14.49
CA HIS A 626 7.46 6.82 -15.18
C HIS A 626 8.86 6.58 -14.61
N GLU A 627 9.08 5.35 -14.12
CA GLU A 627 10.36 4.75 -13.71
C GLU A 627 11.29 5.62 -12.82
N MET A 628 11.32 5.32 -11.52
CA MET A 628 12.45 5.63 -10.62
C MET A 628 13.61 4.61 -10.80
N GLU A 629 13.79 4.08 -12.01
CA GLU A 629 14.81 3.06 -12.28
C GLU A 629 16.10 3.72 -12.76
N ILE A 630 17.08 3.85 -11.86
CA ILE A 630 18.40 4.40 -12.19
C ILE A 630 19.24 3.29 -12.81
N ASN A 631 19.23 3.20 -14.15
CA ASN A 631 20.07 2.27 -14.88
C ASN A 631 21.32 3.00 -15.42
N ALA A 632 22.51 2.60 -14.96
CA ALA A 632 23.79 3.12 -15.42
C ALA A 632 24.84 2.00 -15.39
N GLU A 633 25.74 1.98 -16.39
CA GLU A 633 26.80 0.97 -16.57
C GLU A 633 27.94 1.11 -15.53
N SER A 634 27.66 0.80 -14.25
CA SER A 634 28.67 0.82 -13.18
C SER A 634 28.71 -0.50 -12.41
N GLU A 635 29.91 -0.92 -11.98
CA GLU A 635 30.12 -2.04 -11.04
C GLU A 635 29.94 -1.63 -9.56
N THR A 636 29.65 -0.35 -9.27
CA THR A 636 29.41 0.20 -7.93
C THR A 636 27.96 0.67 -7.76
N SER A 637 27.49 0.73 -6.50
CA SER A 637 26.11 1.06 -6.13
C SER A 637 25.52 2.26 -6.88
N HIS A 638 24.26 2.07 -7.29
CA HIS A 638 23.50 2.92 -8.18
C HIS A 638 22.64 3.87 -7.35
N GLY A 639 22.68 5.17 -7.63
CA GLY A 639 21.90 6.17 -6.91
C GLY A 639 22.09 7.57 -7.49
N ASP A 640 21.13 8.46 -7.21
CA ASP A 640 21.28 9.87 -7.55
C ASP A 640 22.13 10.57 -6.47
N TYR A 641 23.44 10.66 -6.72
CA TYR A 641 24.39 11.30 -5.80
C TYR A 641 24.54 12.81 -6.07
N ASN A 642 23.58 13.43 -6.76
CA ASN A 642 23.54 14.88 -6.84
C ASN A 642 23.58 15.48 -5.42
N PRO A 643 24.42 16.52 -5.16
CA PRO A 643 24.55 17.10 -3.83
C PRO A 643 23.21 17.49 -3.18
N ASN A 644 22.23 17.92 -3.98
CA ASN A 644 20.91 18.30 -3.48
C ASN A 644 20.05 17.09 -3.09
N MET A 645 20.18 15.94 -3.77
CA MET A 645 19.57 14.68 -3.32
C MET A 645 20.14 14.24 -1.97
N ILE A 646 21.47 14.30 -1.82
CA ILE A 646 22.14 13.91 -0.57
C ILE A 646 21.72 14.84 0.59
N ARG A 647 21.51 16.13 0.32
CA ARG A 647 21.04 17.10 1.34
C ARG A 647 19.60 16.85 1.79
N ALA A 648 18.77 16.26 0.93
CA ALA A 648 17.36 16.02 1.21
C ALA A 648 17.11 14.76 2.07
N PHE A 649 18.04 13.81 2.07
CA PHE A 649 18.10 12.66 2.98
C PHE A 649 18.79 13.03 4.30
#